data_AF-A0A843ILP7-F1
#
_entry.id   AF-A0A843ILP7-F1
#
_cell.length_a   1.000
_cell.length_b   1.000
_cell.length_c   1.000
_cell.angle_alpha   90.00
_cell.angle_beta   90.00
_cell.angle_gamma   90.00
#
_symmetry.space_group_name_H-M   'P 1'
#
loop_
_entity.id
_entity.type
_entity.pdbx_description
1 polymer ?
#
loop_
_entity_poly.entity_id
_entity_poly.type
_entity_poly.pdbx_seq_one_letter_code
_entity_poly.pdbx_strand_id
1 'polypeptide(L)'
;YIIKLTGTSYTPNNQINFKNSATIIGTANSYITAGTYTGTPFINTDSSLTITFINVTFRDMSVTNLLELAGTNNLQNCNFYNITAATGHNAVIYNTDGTMNLANCNIVDSSAGYGVVSNYKAGTYTGVVMNVDDCTFVRNSASVEPGAINNCGILYVNNSKFINNTAEWWAGAIHTHYNAQTVINNSIFEGNDAGWNGGALYTYSTLKVYNSIFKKNKCHTNIGGGAIGASRWWGGNYDITIENCTFEENENCNTNGNGGAITAMNSGALNVHDSTFINNKAKNGQAIAAFSQAFENITAGIPNLKVYNNYFYNHTQTTSDTVEISGNYTFENNTFTNCYQTNLGTNNVIINPVTLNSNNLILKSNKESLLMSSFSENILKEAPNVIYVDVNSENDPESDTTTGKDWSTAYGTDIGINFALGNIADNGIIYLANGDYVRININDPKNITLIGQSKETLLSFRSDVYGAGAPNATYTFINMTIYHGVTKKGAHYNNYERNMNFINCSIIGDITIEKALSEADQSHVEEYGYGQTYAINFNNCEFKDITTENGVITLYKYGLTNFNNCTFENITADSIVAKTGDYYLDDGIYFKECKFNNCNVKGIVDVPGAADIETYCVIEDCDYDFDANLNVETTDNHNYVNATKLKVVAVETNTSISSSEKGIVTITVKDAEGNPVSNVNVNYTVNGENKTGITDDSGNLKVSDLTGEGEIKAYFEGNENYLKSEGSYKYNFTETTPTPDTNSSTNGTSGNGTSTNTGQTTTNTPKITKKATKITAKKATFKAKKKTKKYTIVLKAGKAAVKKVKVTLKVGKKTYKATTNSKGKATFKITKLNKKGKYTAVIKFKGNKNFKATSKKVKITVKK
;
A
#
# COMPACT_ATOMS: atom_id res chain seq x y z
N TYR A 1 -28.83 8.17 14.54
CA TYR A 1 -28.18 8.90 13.43
C TYR A 1 -29.19 9.20 12.34
N ILE A 2 -29.01 10.24 11.52
CA ILE A 2 -29.82 10.58 10.36
C ILE A 2 -28.97 10.32 9.11
N ILE A 3 -29.42 9.41 8.25
CA ILE A 3 -28.87 9.21 6.92
C ILE A 3 -29.68 10.09 5.97
N LYS A 4 -29.09 11.14 5.40
CA LYS A 4 -29.73 11.92 4.32
C LYS A 4 -29.30 11.36 2.96
N LEU A 5 -30.15 10.55 2.33
CA LEU A 5 -29.95 10.10 0.95
C LEU A 5 -30.92 10.87 0.05
N THR A 6 -30.40 11.55 -0.98
CA THR A 6 -31.22 12.23 -2.01
C THR A 6 -32.31 13.16 -1.42
N GLY A 7 -31.96 13.96 -0.40
CA GLY A 7 -32.89 14.91 0.24
C GLY A 7 -33.92 14.29 1.20
N THR A 8 -33.92 12.97 1.38
CA THR A 8 -34.80 12.26 2.32
C THR A 8 -34.02 11.89 3.57
N SER A 9 -34.55 12.21 4.76
CA SER A 9 -33.93 11.91 6.05
C SER A 9 -34.43 10.57 6.57
N TYR A 10 -33.51 9.65 6.85
CA TYR A 10 -33.80 8.39 7.52
C TYR A 10 -33.20 8.46 8.93
N THR A 11 -34.01 8.26 9.97
CA THR A 11 -33.54 8.28 11.37
C THR A 11 -33.52 6.85 11.92
N PRO A 12 -32.45 6.07 11.70
CA PRO A 12 -32.26 4.82 12.40
C PRO A 12 -32.19 5.04 13.92
N ASN A 13 -33.02 4.27 14.61
CA ASN A 13 -33.20 4.19 16.05
C ASN A 13 -32.25 3.17 16.71
N ASN A 14 -31.44 2.44 15.91
CA ASN A 14 -30.46 1.45 16.36
C ASN A 14 -29.20 1.46 15.47
N GLN A 15 -28.14 0.82 15.97
CA GLN A 15 -26.87 0.54 15.28
C GLN A 15 -27.05 -0.27 13.97
N ILE A 16 -26.23 0.01 12.96
CA ILE A 16 -26.06 -0.84 11.76
C ILE A 16 -25.02 -1.91 12.07
N ASN A 17 -25.46 -3.18 12.01
CA ASN A 17 -24.61 -4.35 12.11
C ASN A 17 -24.54 -5.03 10.75
N PHE A 18 -23.35 -5.09 10.15
CA PHE A 18 -23.17 -5.72 8.85
C PHE A 18 -23.24 -7.25 8.97
N LYS A 19 -24.16 -7.88 8.22
CA LYS A 19 -24.26 -9.35 8.10
C LYS A 19 -23.81 -9.88 6.74
N ASN A 20 -23.44 -8.97 5.84
CA ASN A 20 -22.94 -9.24 4.50
C ASN A 20 -22.00 -8.09 4.11
N SER A 21 -21.07 -8.35 3.19
CA SER A 21 -20.28 -7.30 2.55
C SER A 21 -21.20 -6.23 1.94
N ALA A 22 -20.81 -4.97 2.07
CA ALA A 22 -21.66 -3.84 1.70
C ALA A 22 -20.84 -2.71 1.08
N THR A 23 -21.48 -1.96 0.18
CA THR A 23 -20.94 -0.72 -0.37
C THR A 23 -21.95 0.40 -0.12
N ILE A 24 -21.49 1.45 0.56
CA ILE A 24 -22.26 2.64 0.89
C ILE A 24 -21.67 3.79 0.08
N ILE A 25 -22.50 4.41 -0.75
CA ILE A 25 -22.08 5.47 -1.66
C ILE A 25 -22.82 6.75 -1.29
N GLY A 26 -22.06 7.78 -0.96
CA GLY A 26 -22.57 9.12 -0.74
C GLY A 26 -22.57 9.98 -2.01
N THR A 27 -23.12 11.17 -1.85
CA THR A 27 -23.20 12.24 -2.84
C THR A 27 -22.73 13.53 -2.18
N ALA A 28 -22.34 14.54 -2.97
CA ALA A 28 -21.83 15.81 -2.43
C ALA A 28 -22.78 16.50 -1.42
N ASN A 29 -24.09 16.31 -1.56
CA ASN A 29 -25.11 16.95 -0.70
C ASN A 29 -25.63 16.05 0.43
N SER A 30 -25.11 14.82 0.56
CA SER A 30 -25.52 13.88 1.60
C SER A 30 -24.50 13.79 2.71
N TYR A 31 -24.97 13.78 3.95
CA TYR A 31 -24.15 13.50 5.11
C TYR A 31 -24.89 12.57 6.09
N ILE A 32 -24.11 11.94 6.94
CA ILE A 32 -24.55 11.14 8.08
C ILE A 32 -24.23 11.96 9.34
N THR A 33 -25.18 12.11 10.25
CA THR A 33 -25.01 12.72 11.59
C THR A 33 -25.65 11.83 12.66
N ALA A 34 -25.27 11.92 13.92
CA ALA A 34 -25.79 11.04 14.98
C ALA A 34 -27.15 11.47 15.54
N GLY A 35 -27.52 12.75 15.42
CA GLY A 35 -28.64 13.29 16.18
C GLY A 35 -28.37 13.14 17.68
N THR A 36 -29.28 12.49 18.42
CA THR A 36 -29.13 12.23 19.87
C THR A 36 -28.50 10.86 20.21
N TYR A 37 -28.12 10.05 19.22
CA TYR A 37 -27.57 8.71 19.45
C TYR A 37 -26.09 8.77 19.81
N THR A 38 -25.68 8.13 20.90
CA THR A 38 -24.30 8.20 21.44
C THR A 38 -23.55 6.85 21.44
N GLY A 39 -24.16 5.76 20.96
CA GLY A 39 -23.49 4.46 20.83
C GLY A 39 -22.61 4.39 19.58
N THR A 40 -22.31 3.18 19.09
CA THR A 40 -21.53 2.97 17.86
C THR A 40 -22.43 2.79 16.63
N PRO A 41 -22.51 3.74 15.68
CA PRO A 41 -23.45 3.65 14.57
C PRO A 41 -23.18 2.50 13.59
N PHE A 42 -21.90 2.21 13.28
CA PHE A 42 -21.52 1.17 12.31
C PHE A 42 -20.59 0.15 12.94
N ILE A 43 -21.03 -1.11 12.99
CA ILE A 43 -20.21 -2.21 13.50
C ILE A 43 -20.16 -3.38 12.51
N ASN A 44 -18.95 -3.93 12.36
CA ASN A 44 -18.71 -5.25 11.80
C ASN A 44 -17.75 -6.04 12.68
N THR A 45 -18.11 -7.26 13.06
CA THR A 45 -17.22 -8.19 13.79
C THR A 45 -16.85 -9.44 12.97
N ASP A 46 -17.33 -9.54 11.73
CA ASP A 46 -17.06 -10.68 10.85
C ASP A 46 -15.91 -10.31 9.90
N SER A 47 -14.73 -10.87 10.17
CA SER A 47 -13.50 -10.59 9.43
C SER A 47 -13.52 -11.09 7.98
N SER A 48 -14.52 -11.87 7.57
CA SER A 48 -14.70 -12.29 6.17
C SER A 48 -15.38 -11.23 5.30
N LEU A 49 -15.97 -10.19 5.90
CA LEU A 49 -16.74 -9.20 5.18
C LEU A 49 -15.87 -8.09 4.59
N THR A 50 -16.36 -7.53 3.49
CA THR A 50 -15.80 -6.33 2.87
C THR A 50 -16.79 -5.20 2.99
N ILE A 51 -16.42 -4.12 3.69
CA ILE A 51 -17.27 -2.93 3.83
C ILE A 51 -16.61 -1.76 3.11
N THR A 52 -17.34 -1.13 2.19
CA THR A 52 -16.82 -0.04 1.38
C THR A 52 -17.66 1.21 1.57
N PHE A 53 -17.03 2.35 1.84
CA PHE A 53 -17.62 3.68 1.84
C PHE A 53 -16.99 4.52 0.72
N ILE A 54 -17.81 5.16 -0.11
CA ILE A 54 -17.34 5.99 -1.23
C ILE A 54 -18.06 7.33 -1.19
N ASN A 55 -17.32 8.44 -1.17
CA ASN A 55 -17.87 9.81 -1.16
C ASN A 55 -18.85 10.06 0.01
N VAL A 56 -18.61 9.44 1.17
CA VAL A 56 -19.50 9.56 2.34
C VAL A 56 -19.00 10.66 3.26
N THR A 57 -19.89 11.57 3.66
CA THR A 57 -19.59 12.59 4.67
C THR A 57 -20.26 12.23 5.99
N PHE A 58 -19.48 12.15 7.05
CA PHE A 58 -19.89 12.04 8.44
C PHE A 58 -19.61 13.36 9.13
N ARG A 59 -20.58 13.90 9.86
CA ARG A 59 -20.36 15.15 10.59
C ARG A 59 -21.22 15.34 11.83
N ASP A 60 -20.73 16.18 12.72
CA ASP A 60 -21.45 16.71 13.89
C ASP A 60 -22.06 15.58 14.72
N MET A 61 -21.19 14.78 15.33
CA MET A 61 -21.60 13.62 16.11
C MET A 61 -20.83 13.51 17.43
N SER A 62 -21.52 13.05 18.47
CA SER A 62 -20.90 12.55 19.69
C SER A 62 -21.31 11.08 19.87
N VAL A 63 -20.35 10.17 19.78
CA VAL A 63 -20.57 8.72 19.69
C VAL A 63 -19.58 7.96 20.58
N THR A 64 -19.81 6.66 20.77
CA THR A 64 -18.84 5.80 21.45
C THR A 64 -17.67 5.55 20.49
N ASN A 65 -17.91 4.77 19.44
CA ASN A 65 -17.10 4.75 18.21
C ASN A 65 -17.97 5.25 17.04
N LEU A 66 -17.41 5.76 15.94
CA LEU A 66 -18.23 5.95 14.74
C LEU A 66 -18.26 4.69 13.88
N LEU A 67 -17.08 4.21 13.48
CA LEU A 67 -16.88 2.99 12.70
C LEU A 67 -16.05 2.02 13.52
N GLU A 68 -16.60 0.84 13.85
CA GLU A 68 -15.88 -0.23 14.54
C GLU A 68 -15.94 -1.49 13.69
N LEU A 69 -14.91 -1.71 12.88
CA LEU A 69 -14.99 -2.61 11.73
C LEU A 69 -13.84 -3.63 11.71
N ALA A 70 -14.22 -4.91 11.66
CA ALA A 70 -13.39 -6.02 11.23
C ALA A 70 -13.43 -6.22 9.70
N GLY A 71 -12.55 -7.06 9.16
CA GLY A 71 -12.53 -7.50 7.77
C GLY A 71 -11.76 -6.57 6.84
N THR A 72 -12.14 -6.52 5.56
CA THR A 72 -11.53 -5.61 4.58
C THR A 72 -12.40 -4.37 4.41
N ASN A 73 -11.91 -3.24 4.88
CA ASN A 73 -12.66 -1.99 4.90
C ASN A 73 -12.01 -0.98 3.96
N ASN A 74 -12.81 -0.37 3.10
CA ASN A 74 -12.34 0.56 2.06
C ASN A 74 -13.10 1.88 2.15
N LEU A 75 -12.44 2.94 2.58
CA LEU A 75 -12.99 4.29 2.65
C LEU A 75 -12.31 5.13 1.58
N GLN A 76 -13.10 5.60 0.61
CA GLN A 76 -12.62 6.37 -0.53
C GLN A 76 -13.32 7.71 -0.56
N ASN A 77 -12.57 8.81 -0.61
CA ASN A 77 -13.11 10.17 -0.68
C ASN A 77 -14.11 10.48 0.45
N CYS A 78 -13.87 9.91 1.65
CA CYS A 78 -14.79 10.06 2.77
C CYS A 78 -14.35 11.23 3.67
N ASN A 79 -15.33 11.93 4.23
CA ASN A 79 -15.07 13.08 5.10
C ASN A 79 -15.64 12.85 6.50
N PHE A 80 -14.88 13.21 7.52
CA PHE A 80 -15.20 13.09 8.93
C PHE A 80 -14.96 14.46 9.57
N TYR A 81 -16.04 15.18 9.88
CA TYR A 81 -15.97 16.54 10.42
C TYR A 81 -16.59 16.60 11.80
N ASN A 82 -15.88 17.17 12.78
CA ASN A 82 -16.46 17.47 14.09
C ASN A 82 -17.11 16.23 14.74
N ILE A 83 -16.32 15.17 14.90
CA ILE A 83 -16.77 13.90 15.47
C ILE A 83 -16.05 13.68 16.80
N THR A 84 -16.83 13.61 17.88
CA THR A 84 -16.34 13.29 19.21
C THR A 84 -16.64 11.83 19.52
N ALA A 85 -15.63 10.97 19.48
CA ALA A 85 -15.67 9.64 20.06
C ALA A 85 -15.50 9.73 21.60
N ALA A 86 -15.96 8.71 22.31
CA ALA A 86 -15.85 8.66 23.76
C ALA A 86 -14.37 8.56 24.21
N THR A 87 -14.13 8.78 25.50
CA THR A 87 -12.82 8.57 26.13
C THR A 87 -12.50 7.07 26.27
N GLY A 88 -11.28 6.71 26.70
CA GLY A 88 -10.85 5.31 26.81
C GLY A 88 -10.47 4.72 25.45
N HIS A 89 -10.63 3.41 25.24
CA HIS A 89 -10.30 2.72 23.99
C HIS A 89 -11.36 2.92 22.90
N ASN A 90 -11.65 4.18 22.56
CA ASN A 90 -12.66 4.56 21.59
C ASN A 90 -12.09 5.54 20.55
N ALA A 91 -12.60 5.46 19.32
CA ALA A 91 -12.11 6.14 18.13
C ALA A 91 -13.24 6.49 17.15
N VAL A 92 -12.97 7.43 16.24
CA VAL A 92 -13.88 7.71 15.11
C VAL A 92 -13.80 6.57 14.11
N ILE A 93 -12.60 6.11 13.77
CA ILE A 93 -12.41 4.96 12.87
C ILE A 93 -11.57 3.92 13.60
N TYR A 94 -12.15 2.76 13.87
CA TYR A 94 -11.49 1.66 14.58
C TYR A 94 -11.41 0.42 13.68
N ASN A 95 -10.20 0.09 13.24
CA ASN A 95 -9.88 -1.20 12.64
C ASN A 95 -9.63 -2.24 13.74
N THR A 96 -10.57 -3.17 13.91
CA THR A 96 -10.52 -4.17 14.99
C THR A 96 -9.97 -5.53 14.53
N ASP A 97 -9.98 -5.79 13.22
CA ASP A 97 -9.40 -7.00 12.61
C ASP A 97 -9.32 -6.82 11.09
N GLY A 98 -8.26 -7.32 10.44
CA GLY A 98 -8.09 -7.23 9.00
C GLY A 98 -7.55 -5.89 8.52
N THR A 99 -8.00 -5.45 7.35
CA THR A 99 -7.40 -4.32 6.63
C THR A 99 -8.32 -3.11 6.60
N MET A 100 -7.80 -1.93 6.91
CA MET A 100 -8.46 -0.63 6.77
C MET A 100 -7.74 0.21 5.73
N ASN A 101 -8.40 0.51 4.62
CA ASN A 101 -7.87 1.37 3.56
C ASN A 101 -8.57 2.73 3.61
N LEU A 102 -7.84 3.79 3.91
CA LEU A 102 -8.27 5.17 3.81
C LEU A 102 -7.58 5.79 2.60
N ALA A 103 -8.36 6.18 1.60
CA ALA A 103 -7.86 6.81 0.37
C ALA A 103 -8.57 8.15 0.16
N ASN A 104 -7.80 9.24 0.05
CA ASN A 104 -8.31 10.60 -0.15
C ASN A 104 -9.38 10.99 0.89
N CYS A 105 -9.15 10.63 2.15
CA CYS A 105 -10.10 10.90 3.23
C CYS A 105 -9.69 12.13 4.05
N ASN A 106 -10.69 12.90 4.48
CA ASN A 106 -10.50 14.07 5.33
C ASN A 106 -11.02 13.78 6.74
N ILE A 107 -10.17 13.90 7.75
CA ILE A 107 -10.51 13.73 9.15
C ILE A 107 -10.14 15.03 9.86
N VAL A 108 -11.15 15.79 10.24
CA VAL A 108 -10.97 17.19 10.64
C VAL A 108 -11.78 17.53 11.88
N ASP A 109 -11.18 18.29 12.79
CA ASP A 109 -11.80 18.79 14.03
C ASP A 109 -12.45 17.67 14.85
N SER A 110 -11.88 16.46 14.83
CA SER A 110 -12.45 15.29 15.51
C SER A 110 -11.64 14.95 16.77
N SER A 111 -12.28 14.31 17.74
CA SER A 111 -11.67 13.99 19.02
C SER A 111 -11.98 12.58 19.50
N ALA A 112 -11.04 11.95 20.22
CA ALA A 112 -11.20 10.59 20.73
C ALA A 112 -10.37 10.32 22.00
N GLY A 113 -10.60 9.19 22.67
CA GLY A 113 -9.75 8.73 23.77
C GLY A 113 -8.50 7.96 23.32
N TYR A 114 -8.60 7.24 22.18
CA TYR A 114 -7.60 6.25 21.74
C TYR A 114 -6.96 6.58 20.38
N GLY A 115 -6.89 7.86 20.05
CA GLY A 115 -6.65 8.37 18.71
C GLY A 115 -7.92 8.40 17.87
N VAL A 116 -8.07 9.44 17.05
CA VAL A 116 -9.27 9.60 16.21
C VAL A 116 -9.41 8.44 15.24
N VAL A 117 -8.29 7.88 14.78
CA VAL A 117 -8.22 6.63 14.04
C VAL A 117 -7.37 5.64 14.82
N SER A 118 -7.85 4.41 15.01
CA SER A 118 -7.14 3.37 15.75
C SER A 118 -7.01 2.08 14.93
N ASN A 119 -5.79 1.55 14.89
CA ASN A 119 -5.43 0.28 14.28
C ASN A 119 -5.00 -0.70 15.37
N TYR A 120 -5.94 -1.46 15.94
CA TYR A 120 -5.66 -2.31 17.08
C TYR A 120 -6.50 -3.59 17.10
N LYS A 121 -5.83 -4.72 17.37
CA LYS A 121 -6.46 -5.98 17.73
C LYS A 121 -5.77 -6.57 18.95
N ALA A 122 -6.54 -6.91 19.97
CA ALA A 122 -6.00 -7.52 21.17
C ALA A 122 -5.27 -8.84 20.82
N GLY A 123 -4.05 -9.01 21.35
CA GLY A 123 -3.26 -10.22 21.22
C GLY A 123 -2.51 -10.41 19.89
N THR A 124 -2.57 -9.46 18.95
CA THR A 124 -1.81 -9.55 17.69
C THR A 124 -1.54 -8.18 17.07
N TYR A 125 -0.33 -7.97 16.54
CA TYR A 125 0.05 -6.79 15.76
C TYR A 125 -0.01 -7.04 14.24
N THR A 126 -0.08 -8.30 13.79
CA THR A 126 -0.24 -8.65 12.37
C THR A 126 -1.70 -8.83 11.96
N GLY A 127 -2.60 -8.95 12.93
CA GLY A 127 -4.04 -9.09 12.68
C GLY A 127 -4.72 -7.83 12.18
N VAL A 128 -4.05 -6.67 12.23
CA VAL A 128 -4.59 -5.40 11.74
C VAL A 128 -3.57 -4.66 10.87
N VAL A 129 -4.01 -4.29 9.67
CA VAL A 129 -3.24 -3.53 8.69
C VAL A 129 -4.02 -2.28 8.31
N MET A 130 -3.37 -1.13 8.32
CA MET A 130 -3.98 0.13 7.90
C MET A 130 -3.16 0.78 6.81
N ASN A 131 -3.82 1.15 5.72
CA ASN A 131 -3.25 1.90 4.61
C ASN A 131 -3.91 3.27 4.58
N VAL A 132 -3.11 4.33 4.68
CA VAL A 132 -3.53 5.72 4.65
C VAL A 132 -2.85 6.36 3.44
N ASP A 133 -3.63 6.68 2.42
CA ASP A 133 -3.13 7.22 1.16
C ASP A 133 -3.86 8.50 0.80
N ASP A 134 -3.09 9.56 0.53
CA ASP A 134 -3.60 10.88 0.13
C ASP A 134 -4.62 11.48 1.12
N CYS A 135 -4.46 11.17 2.42
CA CYS A 135 -5.42 11.57 3.45
C CYS A 135 -4.96 12.83 4.19
N THR A 136 -5.93 13.56 4.75
CA THR A 136 -5.68 14.79 5.51
C THR A 136 -6.29 14.69 6.91
N PHE A 137 -5.45 14.87 7.93
CA PHE A 137 -5.78 14.89 9.36
C PHE A 137 -5.49 16.28 9.92
N VAL A 138 -6.54 17.03 10.27
CA VAL A 138 -6.41 18.44 10.68
C VAL A 138 -7.09 18.70 12.01
N ARG A 139 -6.36 19.29 12.96
CA ARG A 139 -6.90 19.71 14.26
C ARG A 139 -7.66 18.60 14.99
N ASN A 140 -7.16 17.37 14.86
CA ASN A 140 -7.70 16.25 15.63
C ASN A 140 -7.03 16.21 16.99
N SER A 141 -7.79 15.76 18.00
CA SER A 141 -7.30 15.73 19.37
C SER A 141 -7.59 14.42 20.09
N ALA A 142 -6.70 14.02 20.98
CA ALA A 142 -7.00 12.93 21.91
C ALA A 142 -6.54 13.22 23.33
N SER A 143 -7.33 12.74 24.30
CA SER A 143 -7.10 13.02 25.73
C SER A 143 -6.03 12.13 26.36
N VAL A 144 -5.65 11.03 25.70
CA VAL A 144 -4.58 10.14 26.16
C VAL A 144 -3.68 9.86 24.98
N GLU A 145 -4.12 8.97 24.09
CA GLU A 145 -3.44 8.51 22.87
C GLU A 145 -3.17 9.62 21.84
N PRO A 146 -2.48 9.33 20.72
CA PRO A 146 -2.11 10.37 19.77
C PRO A 146 -3.31 11.08 19.14
N GLY A 147 -3.14 12.34 18.74
CA GLY A 147 -4.24 13.16 18.25
C GLY A 147 -4.90 12.64 16.98
N ALA A 148 -4.15 11.97 16.08
CA ALA A 148 -4.68 11.45 14.83
C ALA A 148 -4.75 9.91 14.80
N ILE A 149 -3.62 9.20 14.72
CA ILE A 149 -3.58 7.75 14.49
C ILE A 149 -2.88 7.03 15.62
N ASN A 150 -3.60 6.15 16.31
CA ASN A 150 -3.00 5.15 17.19
C ASN A 150 -2.75 3.85 16.42
N ASN A 151 -1.49 3.39 16.37
CA ASN A 151 -1.11 2.17 15.70
C ASN A 151 -0.52 1.12 16.64
N CYS A 152 -1.19 -0.03 16.69
CA CYS A 152 -0.72 -1.24 17.38
C CYS A 152 -0.54 -2.43 16.43
N GLY A 153 -0.54 -2.19 15.11
CA GLY A 153 -0.28 -3.21 14.10
C GLY A 153 0.59 -2.70 12.96
N ILE A 154 0.22 -3.01 11.72
CA ILE A 154 0.96 -2.55 10.55
C ILE A 154 0.28 -1.30 9.96
N LEU A 155 1.03 -0.22 9.81
CA LEU A 155 0.56 1.04 9.26
C LEU A 155 1.43 1.48 8.09
N TYR A 156 0.80 1.79 6.97
CA TYR A 156 1.41 2.47 5.82
C TYR A 156 0.75 3.82 5.64
N VAL A 157 1.55 4.88 5.63
CA VAL A 157 1.10 6.27 5.39
C VAL A 157 1.82 6.80 4.17
N ASN A 158 1.06 7.20 3.16
CA ASN A 158 1.60 7.72 1.91
C ASN A 158 0.90 9.03 1.55
N ASN A 159 1.67 10.03 1.12
CA ASN A 159 1.16 11.26 0.50
C ASN A 159 0.15 12.01 1.38
N SER A 160 0.27 11.89 2.70
CA SER A 160 -0.76 12.33 3.63
C SER A 160 -0.29 13.54 4.45
N LYS A 161 -1.25 14.29 4.99
CA LYS A 161 -1.01 15.52 5.74
C LYS A 161 -1.56 15.40 7.16
N PHE A 162 -0.73 15.71 8.15
CA PHE A 162 -1.08 15.76 9.57
C PHE A 162 -0.78 17.16 10.07
N ILE A 163 -1.82 17.97 10.26
CA ILE A 163 -1.69 19.39 10.53
C ILE A 163 -2.38 19.75 11.84
N ASN A 164 -1.63 20.33 12.77
CA ASN A 164 -2.13 20.84 14.05
C ASN A 164 -2.91 19.80 14.86
N ASN A 165 -2.55 18.51 14.76
CA ASN A 165 -3.15 17.48 15.61
C ASN A 165 -2.47 17.52 16.99
N THR A 166 -3.24 17.27 18.05
CA THR A 166 -2.80 17.49 19.42
C THR A 166 -3.14 16.30 20.32
N ALA A 167 -2.27 15.97 21.28
CA ALA A 167 -2.61 15.01 22.32
C ALA A 167 -2.15 15.50 23.69
N GLU A 168 -2.91 15.17 24.73
CA GLU A 168 -2.54 15.55 26.11
C GLU A 168 -1.36 14.74 26.65
N TRP A 169 -1.23 13.46 26.24
CA TRP A 169 -0.14 12.59 26.69
C TRP A 169 0.70 12.11 25.51
N TRP A 170 0.16 11.42 24.54
CA TRP A 170 1.01 10.86 23.48
C TRP A 170 1.35 11.87 22.36
N ALA A 171 1.76 11.37 21.20
CA ALA A 171 2.19 12.19 20.08
C ALA A 171 1.06 13.04 19.50
N GLY A 172 1.37 14.22 18.97
CA GLY A 172 0.35 15.07 18.36
C GLY A 172 -0.36 14.39 17.19
N ALA A 173 0.37 13.63 16.36
CA ALA A 173 -0.20 12.95 15.19
C ALA A 173 -0.28 11.43 15.32
N ILE A 174 0.84 10.69 15.41
CA ILE A 174 0.86 9.22 15.34
C ILE A 174 1.68 8.62 16.46
N HIS A 175 1.15 7.58 17.10
CA HIS A 175 1.87 6.74 18.05
C HIS A 175 1.94 5.30 17.54
N THR A 176 3.13 4.71 17.56
CA THR A 176 3.40 3.32 17.18
C THR A 176 3.84 2.51 18.40
N HIS A 177 3.00 1.57 18.83
CA HIS A 177 3.25 0.73 20.00
C HIS A 177 4.31 -0.35 19.76
N TYR A 178 4.67 -1.06 20.83
CA TYR A 178 5.61 -2.19 20.76
C TYR A 178 5.14 -3.27 19.76
N ASN A 179 6.08 -3.86 19.03
CA ASN A 179 5.87 -4.83 17.94
C ASN A 179 5.07 -4.33 16.72
N ALA A 180 4.54 -3.10 16.77
CA ALA A 180 3.88 -2.50 15.62
C ALA A 180 4.91 -2.04 14.57
N GLN A 181 4.44 -1.83 13.35
CA GLN A 181 5.27 -1.37 12.25
C GLN A 181 4.63 -0.16 11.60
N THR A 182 5.44 0.84 11.29
CA THR A 182 4.96 2.03 10.58
C THR A 182 5.95 2.41 9.49
N VAL A 183 5.42 2.55 8.27
CA VAL A 183 6.16 3.05 7.12
C VAL A 183 5.45 4.30 6.62
N ILE A 184 6.18 5.40 6.53
CA ILE A 184 5.69 6.71 6.13
C ILE A 184 6.47 7.16 4.91
N ASN A 185 5.76 7.53 3.85
CA ASN A 185 6.34 8.06 2.63
C ASN A 185 5.68 9.38 2.26
N ASN A 186 6.46 10.34 1.77
CA ASN A 186 5.96 11.51 1.07
C ASN A 186 4.91 12.32 1.85
N SER A 187 5.02 12.38 3.17
CA SER A 187 3.98 12.92 4.03
C SER A 187 4.44 14.19 4.74
N ILE A 188 3.47 15.02 5.15
CA ILE A 188 3.72 16.29 5.83
C ILE A 188 3.15 16.24 7.23
N PHE A 189 3.99 16.53 8.22
CA PHE A 189 3.62 16.71 9.62
C PHE A 189 3.91 18.16 10.00
N GLU A 190 2.87 18.96 10.14
CA GLU A 190 3.00 20.40 10.40
C GLU A 190 2.27 20.83 11.67
N GLY A 191 2.96 21.51 12.57
CA GLY A 191 2.34 22.14 13.74
C GLY A 191 1.68 21.17 14.73
N ASN A 192 2.00 19.87 14.67
CA ASN A 192 1.45 18.90 15.63
C ASN A 192 2.09 19.11 17.00
N ASP A 193 1.30 18.95 18.06
CA ASP A 193 1.69 19.29 19.43
C ASP A 193 1.42 18.10 20.37
N ALA A 194 2.48 17.59 21.01
CA ALA A 194 2.42 16.48 21.95
C ALA A 194 2.60 16.96 23.40
N GLY A 195 1.71 16.54 24.29
CA GLY A 195 1.82 16.83 25.71
C GLY A 195 2.89 16.03 26.46
N TRP A 196 3.19 14.78 26.06
CA TRP A 196 4.28 13.97 26.64
C TRP A 196 5.33 13.54 25.62
N ASN A 197 4.95 12.93 24.50
CA ASN A 197 5.85 12.06 23.74
C ASN A 197 5.83 12.40 22.24
N GLY A 198 6.93 12.96 21.71
CA GLY A 198 7.17 13.18 20.26
C GLY A 198 6.17 14.10 19.56
N GLY A 199 6.56 15.33 19.20
CA GLY A 199 5.58 16.36 18.79
C GLY A 199 4.64 15.96 17.65
N ALA A 200 5.16 15.29 16.63
CA ALA A 200 4.35 14.65 15.60
C ALA A 200 4.21 13.14 15.81
N LEU A 201 5.33 12.45 16.04
CA LEU A 201 5.41 11.00 16.03
C LEU A 201 6.09 10.49 17.30
N TYR A 202 5.58 9.38 17.81
CA TYR A 202 6.28 8.64 18.85
C TYR A 202 6.26 7.14 18.56
N THR A 203 7.37 6.44 18.81
CA THR A 203 7.47 4.99 18.54
C THR A 203 8.22 4.22 19.63
N TYR A 204 7.74 3.01 19.89
CA TYR A 204 8.44 1.97 20.65
C TYR A 204 8.96 0.83 19.77
N SER A 205 8.82 0.93 18.45
CA SER A 205 9.05 -0.17 17.52
C SER A 205 9.58 0.30 16.16
N THR A 206 9.36 -0.48 15.10
CA THR A 206 9.89 -0.17 13.78
C THR A 206 9.16 1.03 13.17
N LEU A 207 9.93 2.05 12.81
CA LEU A 207 9.47 3.24 12.11
C LEU A 207 10.39 3.53 10.93
N LYS A 208 9.84 3.54 9.72
CA LYS A 208 10.58 3.92 8.52
C LYS A 208 9.93 5.15 7.92
N VAL A 209 10.69 6.21 7.73
CA VAL A 209 10.20 7.48 7.21
C VAL A 209 11.07 7.90 6.04
N TYR A 210 10.41 8.11 4.91
CA TYR A 210 11.04 8.46 3.64
C TYR A 210 10.42 9.72 3.08
N ASN A 211 11.24 10.59 2.50
CA ASN A 211 10.78 11.68 1.63
C ASN A 211 9.73 12.61 2.28
N SER A 212 9.79 12.80 3.60
CA SER A 212 8.72 13.44 4.37
C SER A 212 9.18 14.73 5.02
N ILE A 213 8.22 15.60 5.34
CA ILE A 213 8.46 16.91 5.96
C ILE A 213 7.91 16.93 7.36
N PHE A 214 8.72 17.37 8.32
CA PHE A 214 8.32 17.69 9.68
C PHE A 214 8.58 19.17 9.92
N LYS A 215 7.52 19.95 10.07
CA LYS A 215 7.60 21.40 10.23
C LYS A 215 6.91 21.87 11.50
N LYS A 216 7.60 22.68 12.32
CA LYS A 216 6.97 23.38 13.46
C LYS A 216 6.26 22.47 14.46
N ASN A 217 6.63 21.19 14.55
CA ASN A 217 6.05 20.28 15.53
C ASN A 217 6.66 20.54 16.91
N LYS A 218 5.87 20.30 17.96
CA LYS A 218 6.22 20.67 19.34
C LYS A 218 6.06 19.52 20.33
N CYS A 219 7.06 19.35 21.17
CA CYS A 219 7.03 18.47 22.34
C CYS A 219 7.28 19.30 23.60
N HIS A 220 6.58 19.01 24.70
CA HIS A 220 6.69 19.78 25.95
C HIS A 220 7.45 19.05 27.07
N THR A 221 8.06 17.89 26.79
CA THR A 221 8.77 17.10 27.81
C THR A 221 10.21 16.80 27.45
N ASN A 222 10.97 16.38 28.45
CA ASN A 222 12.37 16.03 28.31
C ASN A 222 12.62 14.67 27.62
N ILE A 223 11.60 13.89 27.25
CA ILE A 223 11.82 12.53 26.68
C ILE A 223 11.36 12.37 25.23
N GLY A 224 10.63 13.33 24.67
CA GLY A 224 10.21 13.31 23.26
C GLY A 224 11.03 14.26 22.39
N GLY A 225 11.23 13.94 21.11
CA GLY A 225 11.76 14.93 20.16
C GLY A 225 10.68 15.91 19.71
N GLY A 226 11.06 17.11 19.28
CA GLY A 226 10.08 18.10 18.81
C GLY A 226 9.25 17.61 17.61
N ALA A 227 9.80 16.73 16.77
CA ALA A 227 9.04 16.01 15.75
C ALA A 227 8.86 14.53 16.10
N ILE A 228 9.95 13.79 16.28
CA ILE A 228 9.95 12.34 16.45
C ILE A 228 10.59 11.99 17.79
N GLY A 229 9.87 11.26 18.64
CA GLY A 229 10.42 10.65 19.85
C GLY A 229 10.45 9.13 19.77
N ALA A 230 11.46 8.52 20.37
CA ALA A 230 11.55 7.07 20.45
C ALA A 230 12.17 6.62 21.77
N SER A 231 11.64 5.53 22.31
CA SER A 231 12.22 4.89 23.49
C SER A 231 12.04 3.37 23.49
N ARG A 232 12.80 2.70 24.36
CA ARG A 232 12.62 1.27 24.68
C ARG A 232 11.45 1.09 25.66
N TRP A 233 10.62 0.07 25.48
CA TRP A 233 9.55 -0.30 26.43
C TRP A 233 9.48 -1.82 26.69
N TRP A 234 9.56 -2.24 27.97
CA TRP A 234 9.31 -3.62 28.49
C TRP A 234 9.78 -4.81 27.62
N GLY A 235 10.85 -4.66 26.84
CA GLY A 235 11.45 -5.74 26.04
C GLY A 235 11.55 -5.46 24.53
N GLY A 236 10.84 -4.46 24.01
CA GLY A 236 10.92 -4.03 22.61
C GLY A 236 11.95 -2.92 22.39
N ASN A 237 12.73 -3.03 21.32
CA ASN A 237 13.62 -1.98 20.83
C ASN A 237 12.96 -1.27 19.64
N TYR A 238 13.14 0.05 19.55
CA TYR A 238 12.83 0.77 18.32
C TYR A 238 13.88 0.44 17.24
N ASP A 239 13.45 0.49 15.99
CA ASP A 239 14.30 0.39 14.80
C ASP A 239 13.83 1.45 13.80
N ILE A 240 14.57 2.54 13.73
CA ILE A 240 14.15 3.75 13.04
C ILE A 240 15.06 3.99 11.86
N THR A 241 14.46 4.18 10.68
CA THR A 241 15.15 4.67 9.48
C THR A 241 14.49 5.95 9.03
N ILE A 242 15.29 7.01 8.89
CA ILE A 242 14.90 8.31 8.36
C ILE A 242 15.80 8.59 7.16
N GLU A 243 15.19 8.77 6.00
CA GLU A 243 15.90 8.96 4.74
C GLU A 243 15.20 10.02 3.88
N ASN A 244 15.98 10.91 3.26
CA ASN A 244 15.46 11.96 2.36
C ASN A 244 14.38 12.84 3.00
N CYS A 245 14.46 13.09 4.30
CA CYS A 245 13.46 13.85 5.04
C CYS A 245 13.92 15.28 5.34
N THR A 246 12.97 16.20 5.55
CA THR A 246 13.23 17.58 5.97
C THR A 246 12.61 17.84 7.34
N PHE A 247 13.41 18.29 8.30
CA PHE A 247 12.97 18.71 9.63
C PHE A 247 13.23 20.20 9.81
N GLU A 248 12.18 21.01 9.83
CA GLU A 248 12.26 22.47 9.87
C GLU A 248 11.54 23.02 11.11
N GLU A 249 12.24 23.82 11.91
CA GLU A 249 11.65 24.58 13.03
C GLU A 249 10.88 23.72 14.06
N ASN A 250 11.23 22.44 14.19
CA ASN A 250 10.65 21.59 15.23
C ASN A 250 11.29 21.94 16.57
N GLU A 251 10.49 21.94 17.63
CA GLU A 251 10.91 22.41 18.95
C GLU A 251 10.53 21.41 20.04
N ASN A 252 11.53 20.97 20.80
CA ASN A 252 11.27 20.52 22.16
C ASN A 252 11.28 21.74 23.08
N CYS A 253 10.08 22.14 23.51
CA CYS A 253 9.82 23.34 24.32
C CYS A 253 10.22 23.17 25.79
N ASN A 254 10.60 21.97 26.23
CA ASN A 254 10.98 21.73 27.61
C ASN A 254 12.33 22.38 27.94
N THR A 255 12.48 22.91 29.16
CA THR A 255 13.74 23.55 29.61
C THR A 255 14.93 22.59 29.63
N ASN A 256 14.67 21.28 29.76
CA ASN A 256 15.64 20.19 29.63
C ASN A 256 15.29 19.30 28.43
N GLY A 257 14.67 19.88 27.40
CA GLY A 257 14.25 19.20 26.20
C GLY A 257 15.41 18.58 25.43
N ASN A 258 15.17 17.41 24.88
CA ASN A 258 16.12 16.68 24.04
C ASN A 258 15.60 16.64 22.60
N GLY A 259 16.49 16.84 21.63
CA GLY A 259 16.25 16.58 20.22
C GLY A 259 15.16 17.48 19.63
N GLY A 260 15.52 18.64 19.10
CA GLY A 260 14.52 19.57 18.56
C GLY A 260 13.73 18.96 17.40
N ALA A 261 14.35 18.08 16.62
CA ALA A 261 13.67 17.23 15.65
C ALA A 261 13.46 15.83 16.20
N ILE A 262 14.55 15.11 16.50
CA ILE A 262 14.53 13.68 16.77
C ILE A 262 15.16 13.39 18.13
N THR A 263 14.46 12.61 18.96
CA THR A 263 15.04 12.00 20.16
C THR A 263 14.97 10.48 20.07
N ALA A 264 16.08 9.82 20.38
CA ALA A 264 16.16 8.36 20.52
C ALA A 264 16.76 7.99 21.88
N MET A 265 15.94 7.40 22.74
CA MET A 265 16.28 7.14 24.13
C MET A 265 16.38 5.65 24.41
N ASN A 266 17.43 5.23 25.11
CA ASN A 266 17.68 3.82 25.47
C ASN A 266 17.91 2.90 24.26
N SER A 267 18.02 1.57 24.48
CA SER A 267 18.38 0.62 23.43
C SER A 267 17.39 0.59 22.27
N GLY A 268 17.94 0.75 21.07
CA GLY A 268 17.25 0.71 19.77
C GLY A 268 18.21 1.17 18.68
N ALA A 269 17.80 1.06 17.43
CA ALA A 269 18.56 1.51 16.28
C ALA A 269 17.94 2.80 15.73
N LEU A 270 18.77 3.80 15.47
CA LEU A 270 18.40 5.02 14.76
C LEU A 270 19.36 5.22 13.59
N ASN A 271 18.85 5.09 12.37
CA ASN A 271 19.57 5.36 11.13
C ASN A 271 18.97 6.61 10.46
N VAL A 272 19.76 7.66 10.31
CA VAL A 272 19.36 8.95 9.74
C VAL A 272 20.35 9.33 8.65
N HIS A 273 19.89 9.42 7.41
CA HIS A 273 20.74 9.82 6.31
C HIS A 273 20.02 10.58 5.21
N ASP A 274 20.83 11.23 4.37
CA ASP A 274 20.40 11.98 3.19
C ASP A 274 19.27 12.99 3.53
N SER A 275 19.24 13.50 4.76
CA SER A 275 18.15 14.32 5.31
C SER A 275 18.64 15.71 5.67
N THR A 276 17.71 16.66 5.69
CA THR A 276 17.99 18.08 5.99
C THR A 276 17.30 18.53 7.27
N PHE A 277 18.05 19.20 8.15
CA PHE A 277 17.58 19.75 9.42
C PHE A 277 17.80 21.27 9.42
N ILE A 278 16.77 22.05 9.69
CA ILE A 278 16.81 23.52 9.62
C ILE A 278 16.21 24.09 10.90
N ASN A 279 17.00 24.85 11.64
CA ASN A 279 16.53 25.68 12.77
C ASN A 279 15.67 24.91 13.80
N ASN A 280 15.97 23.63 14.02
CA ASN A 280 15.32 22.85 15.07
C ASN A 280 15.88 23.27 16.44
N LYS A 281 15.08 23.11 17.50
CA LYS A 281 15.44 23.66 18.80
C LYS A 281 15.15 22.68 19.94
N ALA A 282 16.17 22.44 20.75
CA ALA A 282 16.06 21.78 22.05
C ALA A 282 17.22 22.24 22.95
N LYS A 283 17.11 21.97 24.25
CA LYS A 283 18.16 22.28 25.21
C LYS A 283 19.40 21.41 25.00
N ASN A 284 19.21 20.15 24.66
CA ASN A 284 20.26 19.16 24.37
C ASN A 284 19.99 18.58 22.98
N GLY A 285 21.01 18.52 22.12
CA GLY A 285 20.84 18.13 20.72
C GLY A 285 19.82 19.00 19.98
N GLN A 286 20.22 20.17 19.46
CA GLN A 286 19.30 21.13 18.84
C GLN A 286 18.45 20.48 17.72
N ALA A 287 19.03 19.56 16.94
CA ALA A 287 18.33 18.75 15.97
C ALA A 287 18.08 17.33 16.50
N ILE A 288 19.15 16.61 16.84
CA ILE A 288 19.09 15.19 17.19
C ILE A 288 19.71 15.01 18.57
N ALA A 289 18.99 14.32 19.45
CA ALA A 289 19.53 13.87 20.73
C ALA A 289 19.36 12.36 20.88
N ALA A 290 20.43 11.65 21.26
CA ALA A 290 20.34 10.25 21.60
C ALA A 290 21.17 9.88 22.82
N PHE A 291 20.51 9.27 23.80
CA PHE A 291 21.10 9.06 25.10
C PHE A 291 20.48 7.90 25.87
N SER A 292 21.18 7.49 26.93
CA SER A 292 20.72 6.49 27.87
C SER A 292 20.17 7.16 29.12
N GLN A 293 18.96 6.79 29.54
CA GLN A 293 18.36 7.29 30.78
C GLN A 293 17.48 6.22 31.43
N ALA A 294 17.73 5.94 32.71
CA ALA A 294 16.90 5.07 33.52
C ALA A 294 15.66 5.83 34.01
N PHE A 295 14.51 5.17 33.96
CA PHE A 295 13.25 5.63 34.57
C PHE A 295 12.60 4.46 35.32
N GLU A 296 11.59 4.75 36.15
CA GLU A 296 10.79 3.69 36.77
C GLU A 296 10.28 2.72 35.70
N ASN A 297 10.63 1.44 35.84
CA ASN A 297 10.25 0.34 34.95
C ASN A 297 10.90 0.31 33.55
N ILE A 298 11.89 1.18 33.25
CA ILE A 298 12.69 1.14 32.02
C ILE A 298 14.18 1.02 32.37
N THR A 299 14.78 -0.13 32.03
CA THR A 299 16.24 -0.33 32.18
C THR A 299 17.00 0.54 31.19
N ALA A 300 18.00 1.27 31.68
CA ALA A 300 18.93 2.02 30.84
C ALA A 300 19.57 1.11 29.79
N GLY A 301 19.54 1.55 28.53
CA GLY A 301 20.13 0.85 27.40
C GLY A 301 20.92 1.82 26.54
N ILE A 302 21.90 1.33 25.78
CA ILE A 302 22.71 2.17 24.89
C ILE A 302 22.08 2.17 23.48
N PRO A 303 21.71 3.34 22.92
CA PRO A 303 21.29 3.45 21.52
C PRO A 303 22.40 3.05 20.54
N ASN A 304 22.03 2.51 19.37
CA ASN A 304 22.91 2.31 18.22
C ASN A 304 22.53 3.32 17.12
N LEU A 305 23.44 4.22 16.77
CA LEU A 305 23.16 5.30 15.84
C LEU A 305 23.99 5.23 14.57
N LYS A 306 23.37 5.59 13.46
CA LYS A 306 24.03 5.94 12.21
C LYS A 306 23.48 7.26 11.74
N VAL A 307 24.32 8.29 11.70
CA VAL A 307 23.96 9.63 11.25
C VAL A 307 24.97 10.05 10.19
N TYR A 308 24.58 9.98 8.92
CA TYR A 308 25.51 10.25 7.81
C TYR A 308 24.85 10.93 6.60
N ASN A 309 25.63 11.66 5.81
CA ASN A 309 25.17 12.37 4.61
C ASN A 309 23.99 13.35 4.87
N ASN A 310 23.89 13.91 6.08
CA ASN A 310 22.85 14.86 6.41
C ASN A 310 23.35 16.30 6.34
N TYR A 311 22.41 17.23 6.20
CA TYR A 311 22.67 18.66 6.23
C TYR A 311 21.98 19.33 7.42
N PHE A 312 22.71 20.14 8.16
CA PHE A 312 22.22 20.88 9.33
C PHE A 312 22.43 22.38 9.12
N TYR A 313 21.36 23.16 9.23
CA TYR A 313 21.37 24.60 9.00
C TYR A 313 20.82 25.38 10.20
N ASN A 314 21.58 26.40 10.60
CA ASN A 314 21.15 27.48 11.50
C ASN A 314 20.68 27.01 12.90
N HIS A 315 21.29 25.95 13.43
CA HIS A 315 21.09 25.53 14.83
C HIS A 315 21.89 26.43 15.78
N THR A 316 21.32 27.61 16.04
CA THR A 316 21.96 28.72 16.77
C THR A 316 21.21 29.18 18.01
N GLN A 317 20.18 28.45 18.42
CA GLN A 317 19.26 28.95 19.45
C GLN A 317 19.67 28.57 20.87
N THR A 318 20.50 27.54 21.03
CA THR A 318 20.99 27.09 22.34
C THR A 318 22.49 26.79 22.27
N THR A 319 23.13 26.75 23.43
CA THR A 319 24.56 26.47 23.54
C THR A 319 24.91 24.98 23.43
N SER A 320 23.97 24.12 23.04
CA SER A 320 24.18 22.67 22.92
C SER A 320 24.56 22.28 21.50
N ASP A 321 25.21 21.12 21.38
CA ASP A 321 25.50 20.54 20.08
C ASP A 321 24.22 20.38 19.25
N THR A 322 24.39 20.49 17.94
CA THR A 322 23.31 20.28 16.97
C THR A 322 22.87 18.84 16.97
N VAL A 323 23.86 17.93 17.00
CA VAL A 323 23.69 16.50 17.16
C VAL A 323 24.40 16.09 18.43
N GLU A 324 23.63 15.70 19.44
CA GLU A 324 24.13 15.25 20.72
C GLU A 324 23.86 13.75 20.87
N ILE A 325 24.90 12.94 20.80
CA ILE A 325 24.79 11.49 20.74
C ILE A 325 25.73 10.84 21.76
N SER A 326 25.22 9.83 22.44
CA SER A 326 25.98 8.97 23.33
C SER A 326 25.65 7.49 23.06
N GLY A 327 26.65 6.63 23.18
CA GLY A 327 26.52 5.20 22.89
C GLY A 327 27.39 4.73 21.72
N ASN A 328 26.93 3.70 21.01
CA ASN A 328 27.59 3.20 19.81
C ASN A 328 27.08 3.98 18.61
N TYR A 329 27.94 4.71 17.91
CA TYR A 329 27.51 5.53 16.79
C TYR A 329 28.48 5.53 15.61
N THR A 330 27.92 5.63 14.41
CA THR A 330 28.56 6.12 13.19
C THR A 330 28.06 7.54 12.96
N PHE A 331 28.99 8.49 12.84
CA PHE A 331 28.67 9.89 12.62
C PHE A 331 29.65 10.49 11.62
N GLU A 332 29.25 10.53 10.34
CA GLU A 332 30.17 10.82 9.25
C GLU A 332 29.55 11.48 8.03
N ASN A 333 30.35 12.20 7.24
CA ASN A 333 29.93 12.83 5.97
C ASN A 333 28.72 13.78 6.08
N ASN A 334 28.50 14.40 7.24
CA ASN A 334 27.44 15.39 7.45
C ASN A 334 28.00 16.81 7.26
N THR A 335 27.13 17.73 6.84
CA THR A 335 27.48 19.14 6.64
C THR A 335 26.71 20.02 7.62
N PHE A 336 27.44 20.83 8.39
CA PHE A 336 26.91 21.76 9.38
C PHE A 336 27.17 23.19 8.94
N THR A 337 26.13 23.96 8.67
CA THR A 337 26.25 25.37 8.25
C THR A 337 25.59 26.29 9.28
N ASN A 338 26.37 27.21 9.85
CA ASN A 338 25.93 28.11 10.93
C ASN A 338 25.39 27.32 12.14
N CYS A 339 26.10 26.28 12.56
CA CYS A 339 25.70 25.42 13.66
C CYS A 339 26.76 25.39 14.76
N TYR A 340 26.32 25.12 15.99
CA TYR A 340 27.21 24.75 17.08
C TYR A 340 27.32 23.22 17.15
N GLN A 341 28.54 22.69 16.96
CA GLN A 341 28.82 21.26 16.99
C GLN A 341 30.26 21.02 17.47
N THR A 342 30.43 20.30 18.58
CA THR A 342 31.75 20.01 19.15
C THR A 342 32.25 18.61 18.81
N ASN A 343 31.37 17.60 18.78
CA ASN A 343 31.73 16.28 18.27
C ASN A 343 31.89 16.35 16.75
N LEU A 344 33.09 16.11 16.24
CA LEU A 344 33.40 16.26 14.81
C LEU A 344 33.13 15.00 13.99
N GLY A 345 33.05 13.81 14.59
CA GLY A 345 32.92 12.55 13.82
C GLY A 345 34.00 12.38 12.74
N THR A 346 33.67 11.66 11.67
CA THR A 346 34.58 11.40 10.54
C THR A 346 34.10 12.14 9.30
N ASN A 347 34.96 12.88 8.59
CA ASN A 347 34.61 13.57 7.33
C ASN A 347 33.39 14.51 7.39
N ASN A 348 32.95 14.94 8.58
CA ASN A 348 31.93 15.97 8.68
C ASN A 348 32.54 17.33 8.33
N VAL A 349 31.76 18.16 7.63
CA VAL A 349 32.15 19.49 7.21
C VAL A 349 31.41 20.52 8.07
N ILE A 350 32.14 21.50 8.62
CA ILE A 350 31.54 22.60 9.37
C ILE A 350 31.87 23.91 8.67
N ILE A 351 30.83 24.57 8.15
CA ILE A 351 30.87 25.85 7.46
C ILE A 351 30.30 26.92 8.39
N ASN A 352 31.00 28.04 8.51
CA ASN A 352 30.67 29.12 9.46
C ASN A 352 30.40 28.60 10.89
N PRO A 353 31.39 27.98 11.55
CA PRO A 353 31.18 27.42 12.87
C PRO A 353 30.71 28.49 13.86
N VAL A 354 29.69 28.12 14.63
CA VAL A 354 29.27 28.89 15.80
C VAL A 354 30.13 28.44 16.98
N THR A 355 30.56 29.39 17.80
CA THR A 355 31.43 29.17 18.96
C THR A 355 30.81 29.76 20.22
N LEU A 356 31.18 29.24 21.39
CA LEU A 356 30.75 29.81 22.67
C LEU A 356 31.73 30.87 23.15
N ASN A 357 31.21 32.03 23.53
CA ASN A 357 31.89 33.01 24.37
C ASN A 357 31.00 33.36 25.56
N SER A 358 31.47 33.08 26.78
CA SER A 358 30.76 33.46 28.01
C SER A 358 29.29 32.99 28.00
N ASN A 359 29.04 31.76 27.51
CA ASN A 359 27.72 31.14 27.29
C ASN A 359 26.83 31.75 26.20
N ASN A 360 27.35 32.65 25.36
CA ASN A 360 26.66 33.16 24.18
C ASN A 360 27.25 32.54 22.89
N LEU A 361 26.39 32.27 21.92
CA LEU A 361 26.80 31.80 20.60
C LEU A 361 27.29 32.96 19.72
N ILE A 362 28.44 32.78 19.07
CA ILE A 362 29.07 33.77 18.17
C ILE A 362 29.55 33.07 16.90
N LEU A 363 29.21 33.61 15.73
CA LEU A 363 29.74 33.18 14.44
C LEU A 363 31.22 33.56 14.31
N LYS A 364 32.06 32.62 13.87
CA LYS A 364 33.52 32.84 13.76
C LYS A 364 33.89 33.85 12.65
N SER A 365 33.02 34.07 11.67
CA SER A 365 33.14 35.09 10.63
C SER A 365 32.33 36.34 11.03
N ASN A 366 33.07 37.38 11.42
CA ASN A 366 32.65 38.77 11.68
C ASN A 366 32.36 39.12 13.14
N LYS A 367 33.21 40.02 13.66
CA LYS A 367 33.02 40.79 14.89
C LYS A 367 31.69 41.55 14.82
N GLU A 368 30.63 41.00 15.38
CA GLU A 368 29.61 41.74 16.13
C GLU A 368 28.63 40.74 16.77
N SER A 369 28.10 41.09 17.93
CA SER A 369 27.09 40.31 18.63
C SER A 369 25.79 40.30 17.82
N LEU A 370 25.55 39.22 17.10
CA LEU A 370 24.38 39.07 16.25
C LEU A 370 23.23 38.46 17.06
N LEU A 371 22.45 39.35 17.68
CA LEU A 371 21.13 39.01 18.22
C LEU A 371 20.23 38.53 17.07
N MET A 372 19.66 37.34 17.25
CA MET A 372 18.81 36.50 16.37
C MET A 372 17.52 37.14 15.79
N SER A 373 17.48 38.44 15.50
CA SER A 373 16.28 39.09 14.94
C SER A 373 16.40 39.54 13.47
N SER A 374 17.55 39.40 12.82
CA SER A 374 17.75 39.95 11.47
C SER A 374 18.63 39.12 10.51
N PHE A 375 18.86 37.82 10.76
CA PHE A 375 19.60 36.96 9.82
C PHE A 375 18.69 36.31 8.78
N SER A 376 17.98 37.15 8.01
CA SER A 376 17.37 36.75 6.74
C SER A 376 18.35 36.88 5.56
N GLU A 377 19.47 37.58 5.69
CA GLU A 377 20.35 37.89 4.55
C GLU A 377 21.78 37.34 4.68
N ASN A 378 22.07 36.40 3.78
CA ASN A 378 23.34 36.07 3.12
C ASN A 378 24.67 36.42 3.81
N ILE A 379 25.36 35.39 4.34
CA ILE A 379 26.81 35.29 4.24
C ILE A 379 27.17 33.84 3.90
N LEU A 380 27.72 33.65 2.70
CA LEU A 380 27.97 32.41 1.93
C LEU A 380 26.79 31.97 1.05
N LYS A 381 26.80 32.38 -0.23
CA LYS A 381 26.06 31.69 -1.31
C LYS A 381 26.73 30.33 -1.54
N GLU A 382 26.49 29.39 -0.64
CA GLU A 382 26.31 28.02 -1.07
C GLU A 382 24.86 27.91 -1.57
N ALA A 383 24.67 27.18 -2.66
CA ALA A 383 23.35 26.89 -3.20
C ALA A 383 22.46 26.33 -2.07
N PRO A 384 21.21 26.82 -1.86
CA PRO A 384 20.32 26.24 -0.85
C PRO A 384 20.05 24.75 -1.10
N ASN A 385 19.97 23.96 -0.02
CA ASN A 385 19.58 22.56 -0.09
C ASN A 385 18.07 22.34 -0.14
N VAL A 386 17.27 23.35 0.21
CA VAL A 386 15.80 23.29 0.13
C VAL A 386 15.31 24.57 -0.51
N ILE A 387 14.46 24.44 -1.53
CA ILE A 387 13.80 25.56 -2.20
C ILE A 387 12.30 25.29 -2.31
N TYR A 388 11.49 26.30 -2.02
CA TYR A 388 10.05 26.30 -2.24
C TYR A 388 9.71 27.08 -3.50
N VAL A 389 8.84 26.53 -4.33
CA VAL A 389 8.38 27.14 -5.59
C VAL A 389 6.86 27.06 -5.65
N ASP A 390 6.22 28.20 -5.89
CA ASP A 390 4.79 28.28 -6.14
C ASP A 390 4.57 29.06 -7.44
N VAL A 391 4.34 28.33 -8.54
CA VAL A 391 4.12 28.94 -9.86
C VAL A 391 3.00 29.98 -9.88
N ASN A 392 2.05 29.91 -8.95
CA ASN A 392 0.93 30.86 -8.86
C ASN A 392 1.27 32.11 -8.04
N SER A 393 2.41 32.14 -7.36
CA SER A 393 2.88 33.30 -6.61
C SER A 393 3.37 34.40 -7.55
N GLU A 394 3.08 35.65 -7.19
CA GLU A 394 3.61 36.86 -7.86
C GLU A 394 5.05 37.18 -7.44
N ASN A 395 5.64 36.40 -6.52
CA ASN A 395 7.02 36.58 -6.07
C ASN A 395 7.99 36.42 -7.26
N ASP A 396 8.63 37.52 -7.65
CA ASP A 396 9.65 37.53 -8.70
C ASP A 396 10.90 36.76 -8.22
N PRO A 397 11.28 35.64 -8.87
CA PRO A 397 12.46 34.88 -8.48
C PRO A 397 13.78 35.63 -8.58
N GLU A 398 13.84 36.71 -9.36
CA GLU A 398 15.04 37.54 -9.51
C GLU A 398 15.14 38.64 -8.43
N SER A 399 14.09 38.83 -7.62
CA SER A 399 14.07 39.83 -6.54
C SER A 399 14.88 39.37 -5.32
N ASP A 400 15.65 40.30 -4.72
CA ASP A 400 16.42 40.07 -3.50
C ASP A 400 15.55 39.62 -2.30
N THR A 401 14.25 39.94 -2.30
CA THR A 401 13.32 39.55 -1.24
C THR A 401 12.74 38.14 -1.42
N THR A 402 12.85 37.56 -2.62
CA THR A 402 12.33 36.24 -2.93
C THR A 402 13.44 35.23 -2.71
N THR A 403 13.45 34.60 -1.55
CA THR A 403 14.58 33.74 -1.14
C THR A 403 14.37 32.26 -1.42
N GLY A 404 13.14 31.83 -1.72
CA GLY A 404 12.77 30.43 -1.89
C GLY A 404 12.87 29.59 -0.61
N LYS A 405 13.04 30.20 0.57
CA LYS A 405 13.30 29.47 1.84
C LYS A 405 12.05 28.86 2.47
N ASP A 406 10.86 29.38 2.14
CA ASP A 406 9.57 28.92 2.61
C ASP A 406 8.46 29.29 1.59
N TRP A 407 7.22 28.87 1.84
CA TRP A 407 6.09 29.20 0.95
C TRP A 407 5.81 30.72 0.81
N SER A 408 6.11 31.53 1.83
CA SER A 408 5.86 32.98 1.76
C SER A 408 6.85 33.71 0.84
N THR A 409 8.06 33.17 0.73
CA THR A 409 9.14 33.67 -0.12
C THR A 409 9.45 32.75 -1.30
N ALA A 410 8.55 31.81 -1.60
CA ALA A 410 8.72 30.82 -2.67
C ALA A 410 8.97 31.51 -4.01
N TYR A 411 9.81 30.89 -4.85
CA TYR A 411 10.02 31.36 -6.22
C TYR A 411 8.71 31.24 -6.99
N GLY A 412 8.20 32.38 -7.47
CA GLY A 412 6.94 32.48 -8.18
C GLY A 412 7.06 32.38 -9.70
N THR A 413 5.92 32.50 -10.38
CA THR A 413 5.79 32.59 -11.84
C THR A 413 6.29 31.36 -12.64
N ASP A 414 6.11 31.39 -13.96
CA ASP A 414 6.53 30.31 -14.88
C ASP A 414 8.07 30.08 -14.87
N ILE A 415 8.89 31.02 -14.38
CA ILE A 415 10.36 30.86 -14.34
C ILE A 415 10.89 30.33 -13.00
N GLY A 416 10.07 30.34 -11.94
CA GLY A 416 10.52 30.04 -10.57
C GLY A 416 11.14 28.66 -10.39
N ILE A 417 10.61 27.64 -11.07
CA ILE A 417 11.16 26.28 -10.99
C ILE A 417 12.54 26.16 -11.67
N ASN A 418 12.75 26.83 -12.80
CA ASN A 418 14.05 26.83 -13.46
C ASN A 418 15.08 27.64 -12.65
N PHE A 419 14.63 28.71 -11.99
CA PHE A 419 15.45 29.45 -11.05
C PHE A 419 15.85 28.58 -9.84
N ALA A 420 14.90 27.82 -9.29
CA ALA A 420 15.16 26.86 -8.22
C ALA A 420 16.20 25.81 -8.63
N LEU A 421 16.02 25.18 -9.81
CA LEU A 421 16.94 24.17 -10.34
C LEU A 421 18.37 24.70 -10.54
N GLY A 422 18.52 25.97 -10.96
CA GLY A 422 19.85 26.58 -11.10
C GLY A 422 20.51 26.96 -9.78
N ASN A 423 19.72 27.19 -8.73
CA ASN A 423 20.22 27.67 -7.42
C ASN A 423 20.24 26.57 -6.34
N ILE A 424 19.70 25.38 -6.57
CA ILE A 424 19.71 24.29 -5.61
C ILE A 424 21.11 23.65 -5.49
N ALA A 425 21.50 23.22 -4.30
CA ALA A 425 22.69 22.40 -4.09
C ALA A 425 22.51 20.98 -4.64
N ASP A 426 23.63 20.27 -4.79
CA ASP A 426 23.61 18.84 -5.03
C ASP A 426 22.96 18.10 -3.84
N ASN A 427 22.14 17.10 -4.12
CA ASN A 427 21.23 16.41 -3.19
C ASN A 427 20.12 17.30 -2.60
N GLY A 428 19.85 18.47 -3.20
CA GLY A 428 18.83 19.39 -2.70
C GLY A 428 17.39 18.99 -3.06
N ILE A 429 16.45 19.56 -2.30
CA ILE A 429 15.01 19.30 -2.38
C ILE A 429 14.27 20.55 -2.86
N ILE A 430 13.40 20.40 -3.85
CA ILE A 430 12.51 21.46 -4.34
C ILE A 430 11.06 21.08 -4.03
N TYR A 431 10.42 21.85 -3.16
CA TYR A 431 8.99 21.73 -2.87
C TYR A 431 8.17 22.55 -3.87
N LEU A 432 7.16 21.91 -4.47
CA LEU A 432 6.32 22.48 -5.51
C LEU A 432 4.88 22.60 -5.00
N ALA A 433 4.33 23.81 -5.00
CA ALA A 433 2.90 24.00 -4.73
C ALA A 433 2.05 23.33 -5.80
N ASN A 434 0.76 23.09 -5.55
CA ASN A 434 -0.17 22.68 -6.61
C ASN A 434 -0.21 23.77 -7.70
N GLY A 435 -0.03 23.38 -8.97
CA GLY A 435 0.17 24.33 -10.05
C GLY A 435 0.70 23.67 -11.32
N ASP A 436 0.69 24.41 -12.43
CA ASP A 436 1.11 23.93 -13.75
C ASP A 436 2.52 24.42 -14.10
N TYR A 437 3.52 23.58 -13.84
CA TYR A 437 4.94 23.87 -14.07
C TYR A 437 5.34 23.37 -15.46
N VAL A 438 5.47 24.32 -16.38
CA VAL A 438 5.81 24.05 -17.78
C VAL A 438 7.26 24.42 -18.09
N ARG A 439 7.84 23.76 -19.11
CA ARG A 439 9.18 24.07 -19.64
C ARG A 439 10.29 23.91 -18.62
N ILE A 440 10.24 22.82 -17.86
CA ILE A 440 11.27 22.50 -16.87
C ILE A 440 12.52 22.05 -17.59
N ASN A 441 13.64 22.68 -17.24
CA ASN A 441 14.93 22.43 -17.83
C ASN A 441 15.83 21.67 -16.86
N ILE A 442 16.17 20.43 -17.22
CA ILE A 442 16.94 19.51 -16.37
C ILE A 442 18.32 19.32 -16.99
N ASN A 443 19.20 20.29 -16.73
CA ASN A 443 20.55 20.31 -17.30
C ASN A 443 21.64 20.20 -16.24
N ASP A 444 21.30 20.37 -14.97
CA ASP A 444 22.28 20.43 -13.89
C ASP A 444 22.81 19.02 -13.55
N PRO A 445 24.13 18.80 -13.45
CA PRO A 445 24.74 17.53 -13.03
C PRO A 445 24.59 17.27 -11.50
N LYS A 446 23.43 17.59 -10.92
CA LYS A 446 23.12 17.43 -9.49
C LYS A 446 22.03 16.38 -9.26
N ASN A 447 22.13 15.67 -8.15
CA ASN A 447 21.05 14.88 -7.60
C ASN A 447 20.01 15.83 -7.01
N ILE A 448 18.77 15.77 -7.48
CA ILE A 448 17.72 16.71 -7.06
C ILE A 448 16.43 15.95 -6.82
N THR A 449 15.77 16.26 -5.70
CA THR A 449 14.44 15.72 -5.37
C THR A 449 13.38 16.81 -5.51
N LEU A 450 12.40 16.61 -6.38
CA LEU A 450 11.24 17.48 -6.54
C LEU A 450 10.01 16.82 -5.88
N ILE A 451 9.37 17.54 -4.95
CA ILE A 451 8.23 17.03 -4.18
C ILE A 451 7.01 17.91 -4.45
N GLY A 452 6.00 17.34 -5.11
CA GLY A 452 4.70 17.97 -5.30
C GLY A 452 3.84 17.90 -4.04
N GLN A 453 3.08 18.97 -3.78
CA GLN A 453 2.11 19.00 -2.70
C GLN A 453 1.00 17.95 -2.86
N SER A 454 0.70 17.56 -4.10
CA SER A 454 -0.24 16.50 -4.49
C SER A 454 -0.12 16.19 -5.99
N LYS A 455 -0.91 15.23 -6.47
CA LYS A 455 -1.09 14.98 -7.92
C LYS A 455 -1.63 16.18 -8.72
N GLU A 456 -2.08 17.26 -8.08
CA GLU A 456 -2.43 18.53 -8.74
C GLU A 456 -1.20 19.43 -9.03
N THR A 457 -0.02 19.07 -8.53
CA THR A 457 1.26 19.59 -9.04
C THR A 457 1.50 18.94 -10.42
N LEU A 458 1.35 19.71 -11.49
CA LEU A 458 1.47 19.25 -12.87
C LEU A 458 2.82 19.66 -13.45
N LEU A 459 3.54 18.72 -14.05
CA LEU A 459 4.88 18.93 -14.59
C LEU A 459 4.96 18.53 -16.07
N SER A 460 5.59 19.39 -16.86
CA SER A 460 5.93 19.13 -18.26
C SER A 460 7.35 19.60 -18.59
N PHE A 461 8.12 18.72 -19.22
CA PHE A 461 9.54 18.95 -19.54
C PHE A 461 9.72 19.64 -20.89
N ARG A 462 10.81 20.40 -21.03
CA ARG A 462 11.20 21.05 -22.29
C ARG A 462 12.08 20.09 -23.12
N SER A 463 11.85 20.01 -24.43
CA SER A 463 12.44 18.99 -25.31
C SER A 463 13.71 19.37 -26.07
N ASP A 464 14.23 20.58 -25.90
CA ASP A 464 15.29 21.13 -26.73
C ASP A 464 16.69 21.02 -26.12
N VAL A 465 16.83 20.25 -25.05
CA VAL A 465 18.13 19.98 -24.44
C VAL A 465 18.81 18.84 -25.18
N TYR A 466 19.61 19.19 -26.18
CA TYR A 466 20.64 18.31 -26.71
C TYR A 466 21.87 18.46 -25.81
N GLY A 467 22.12 17.52 -24.91
CA GLY A 467 23.33 17.54 -24.09
C GLY A 467 23.55 16.20 -23.42
N ALA A 468 24.74 15.62 -23.62
CA ALA A 468 25.18 14.45 -22.89
C ALA A 468 25.07 14.75 -21.38
N GLY A 469 24.03 14.23 -20.74
CA GLY A 469 23.81 14.43 -19.31
C GLY A 469 24.98 13.84 -18.52
N ALA A 470 25.35 14.46 -17.41
CA ALA A 470 26.30 13.86 -16.49
C ALA A 470 25.68 12.56 -15.93
N PRO A 471 26.29 11.38 -16.18
CA PRO A 471 25.62 10.10 -16.00
C PRO A 471 25.30 9.72 -14.55
N ASN A 472 25.82 10.44 -13.57
CA ASN A 472 25.71 10.11 -12.15
C ASN A 472 24.62 10.89 -11.41
N ALA A 473 23.99 11.88 -12.05
CA ALA A 473 22.96 12.70 -11.43
C ALA A 473 21.58 12.03 -11.52
N THR A 474 20.88 11.95 -10.38
CA THR A 474 19.55 11.34 -10.27
C THR A 474 18.50 12.39 -9.93
N TYR A 475 17.43 12.45 -10.73
CA TYR A 475 16.27 13.30 -10.43
C TYR A 475 15.14 12.46 -9.85
N THR A 476 14.69 12.81 -8.65
CA THR A 476 13.59 12.12 -7.96
C THR A 476 12.35 13.00 -7.94
N PHE A 477 11.27 12.54 -8.54
CA PHE A 477 9.97 13.19 -8.58
C PHE A 477 8.99 12.46 -7.67
N ILE A 478 8.34 13.21 -6.78
CA ILE A 478 7.48 12.64 -5.75
C ILE A 478 6.13 13.32 -5.75
N ASN A 479 5.06 12.52 -5.77
CA ASN A 479 3.68 12.96 -5.52
C ASN A 479 3.20 14.10 -6.45
N MET A 480 3.31 13.89 -7.76
CA MET A 480 2.94 14.88 -8.77
C MET A 480 2.43 14.20 -10.05
N THR A 481 1.83 14.97 -10.95
CA THR A 481 1.43 14.49 -12.27
C THR A 481 2.42 14.96 -13.32
N ILE A 482 3.01 14.02 -14.06
CA ILE A 482 3.81 14.30 -15.25
C ILE A 482 2.94 14.12 -16.49
N TYR A 483 2.97 15.06 -17.44
CA TYR A 483 2.10 14.96 -18.61
C TYR A 483 2.73 15.36 -19.96
N HIS A 484 2.19 14.78 -21.06
CA HIS A 484 2.49 15.06 -22.48
C HIS A 484 1.20 15.53 -23.22
N GLY A 485 1.30 16.47 -24.19
CA GLY A 485 0.22 17.32 -24.79
C GLY A 485 -1.17 16.69 -25.09
N VAL A 486 -2.30 17.44 -25.14
CA VAL A 486 -2.63 18.54 -26.11
C VAL A 486 -3.39 19.77 -25.51
N THR A 487 -3.58 19.93 -24.20
CA THR A 487 -4.02 21.23 -23.62
C THR A 487 -3.54 21.34 -22.16
N LYS A 488 -2.68 22.30 -21.77
CA LYS A 488 -3.02 23.72 -21.56
C LYS A 488 -2.00 24.81 -21.97
N LYS A 489 -0.76 24.54 -22.42
CA LYS A 489 0.21 25.58 -22.87
C LYS A 489 1.22 25.09 -23.95
N GLY A 490 0.75 24.43 -25.02
CA GLY A 490 1.57 24.07 -26.20
C GLY A 490 2.13 22.63 -26.21
N ALA A 491 2.68 22.20 -27.35
CA ALA A 491 3.29 20.88 -27.53
C ALA A 491 4.71 20.85 -26.96
N HIS A 492 4.94 19.98 -25.98
CA HIS A 492 6.24 19.74 -25.33
C HIS A 492 6.49 18.23 -25.35
N TYR A 493 7.74 17.79 -25.47
CA TYR A 493 8.08 16.35 -25.53
C TYR A 493 8.69 15.88 -24.20
N ASN A 494 8.25 14.74 -23.70
CA ASN A 494 8.84 14.08 -22.53
C ASN A 494 9.93 13.11 -23.00
N ASN A 495 11.13 13.65 -23.24
CA ASN A 495 12.33 12.86 -23.49
C ASN A 495 13.20 12.85 -22.22
N TYR A 496 13.55 11.65 -21.74
CA TYR A 496 14.41 11.48 -20.57
C TYR A 496 15.77 10.93 -20.99
N GLU A 497 16.84 11.53 -20.46
CA GLU A 497 18.23 11.27 -20.86
C GLU A 497 19.15 11.15 -19.63
N ARG A 498 18.61 10.66 -18.50
CA ARG A 498 19.33 10.50 -17.22
C ARG A 498 18.58 9.59 -16.24
N ASN A 499 19.23 9.27 -15.12
CA ASN A 499 18.60 8.52 -14.04
C ASN A 499 17.43 9.30 -13.43
N MET A 500 16.27 8.65 -13.34
CA MET A 500 15.06 9.25 -12.79
C MET A 500 14.30 8.30 -11.88
N ASN A 501 13.79 8.83 -10.78
CA ASN A 501 12.92 8.12 -9.87
C ASN A 501 11.56 8.83 -9.82
N PHE A 502 10.49 8.12 -10.12
CA PHE A 502 9.12 8.58 -9.94
C PHE A 502 8.51 7.79 -8.79
N ILE A 503 8.03 8.49 -7.77
CA ILE A 503 7.45 7.91 -6.56
C ILE A 503 6.06 8.50 -6.36
N ASN A 504 5.04 7.65 -6.41
CA ASN A 504 3.64 8.08 -6.31
C ASN A 504 3.24 9.14 -7.37
N CYS A 505 3.82 9.08 -8.56
CA CYS A 505 3.48 10.01 -9.63
C CYS A 505 2.32 9.49 -10.48
N SER A 506 1.53 10.40 -11.04
CA SER A 506 0.59 10.10 -12.11
C SER A 506 1.21 10.50 -13.45
N ILE A 507 1.15 9.61 -14.44
CA ILE A 507 1.68 9.84 -15.78
C ILE A 507 0.51 9.90 -16.77
N ILE A 508 0.41 11.03 -17.48
CA ILE A 508 -0.62 11.27 -18.49
C ILE A 508 0.05 11.56 -19.82
N GLY A 509 -0.02 10.62 -20.75
CA GLY A 509 0.64 10.71 -22.05
C GLY A 509 1.89 9.82 -22.13
N ASP A 510 2.43 9.71 -23.34
CA ASP A 510 3.57 8.85 -23.64
C ASP A 510 4.91 9.48 -23.24
N ILE A 511 5.88 8.62 -23.00
CA ILE A 511 7.25 8.96 -22.60
C ILE A 511 8.19 8.38 -23.65
N THR A 512 9.22 9.14 -24.00
CA THR A 512 10.36 8.65 -24.79
C THR A 512 11.62 8.72 -23.94
N ILE A 513 12.49 7.73 -24.06
CA ILE A 513 13.77 7.67 -23.35
C ILE A 513 14.87 7.53 -24.42
N GLU A 514 15.80 8.49 -24.46
CA GLU A 514 17.10 8.43 -25.15
C GLU A 514 17.14 8.41 -26.69
N LYS A 515 16.31 9.21 -27.36
CA LYS A 515 16.48 9.36 -28.82
C LYS A 515 17.72 10.20 -29.21
N ALA A 516 18.07 11.25 -28.44
CA ALA A 516 19.02 12.27 -28.89
C ALA A 516 20.52 11.93 -28.71
N LEU A 517 20.89 11.07 -27.74
CA LEU A 517 22.28 10.64 -27.53
C LEU A 517 22.85 9.88 -28.75
N SER A 518 21.99 9.24 -29.54
CA SER A 518 22.41 8.55 -30.78
C SER A 518 22.75 9.49 -31.94
N GLU A 519 22.30 10.75 -31.88
CA GLU A 519 22.53 11.78 -32.90
C GLU A 519 23.71 12.72 -32.55
N ALA A 520 24.14 12.75 -31.29
CA ALA A 520 25.31 13.48 -30.83
C ALA A 520 26.61 12.68 -31.06
N ASP A 521 27.65 13.39 -31.49
CA ASP A 521 28.95 12.86 -31.95
C ASP A 521 29.53 11.73 -31.07
N GLN A 522 29.81 10.57 -31.69
CA GLN A 522 30.43 9.40 -31.08
C GLN A 522 31.80 9.68 -30.41
N SER A 523 32.42 10.84 -30.67
CA SER A 523 33.64 11.29 -30.01
C SER A 523 33.52 11.49 -28.49
N HIS A 524 32.32 11.77 -27.95
CA HIS A 524 32.10 11.90 -26.50
C HIS A 524 32.00 10.54 -25.77
N VAL A 525 31.92 9.44 -26.52
CA VAL A 525 31.90 8.06 -25.99
C VAL A 525 33.27 7.67 -25.41
N GLU A 526 34.36 8.28 -25.88
CA GLU A 526 35.72 8.04 -25.38
C GLU A 526 36.02 8.74 -24.05
N GLU A 527 35.33 9.84 -23.72
CA GLU A 527 35.56 10.62 -22.49
C GLU A 527 34.81 10.04 -21.28
N TYR A 528 33.60 9.49 -21.49
CA TYR A 528 32.72 8.98 -20.43
C TYR A 528 32.59 7.44 -20.40
N GLY A 529 33.23 6.74 -21.35
CA GLY A 529 33.23 5.28 -21.47
C GLY A 529 32.01 4.74 -22.23
N TYR A 530 32.23 3.69 -23.01
CA TYR A 530 31.14 2.90 -23.60
C TYR A 530 30.18 2.39 -22.50
N GLY A 531 28.87 2.64 -22.64
CA GLY A 531 27.85 1.74 -22.10
C GLY A 531 27.37 1.95 -20.67
N GLN A 532 27.03 3.18 -20.27
CA GLN A 532 26.28 3.38 -19.03
C GLN A 532 24.77 3.33 -19.30
N THR A 533 24.08 2.33 -18.74
CA THR A 533 22.64 2.24 -18.79
C THR A 533 21.99 3.21 -17.80
N TYR A 534 21.01 3.99 -18.24
CA TYR A 534 20.23 4.89 -17.40
C TYR A 534 19.02 4.19 -16.80
N ALA A 535 18.84 4.32 -15.49
CA ALA A 535 17.73 3.71 -14.77
C ALA A 535 16.58 4.70 -14.57
N ILE A 536 15.40 4.32 -15.04
CA ILE A 536 14.15 5.02 -14.77
C ILE A 536 13.24 4.14 -13.92
N ASN A 537 13.01 4.56 -12.68
CA ASN A 537 12.29 3.81 -11.69
C ASN A 537 10.91 4.42 -11.45
N PHE A 538 9.86 3.62 -11.54
CA PHE A 538 8.50 3.99 -11.19
C PHE A 538 8.05 3.14 -10.00
N ASN A 539 7.80 3.80 -8.87
CA ASN A 539 7.35 3.15 -7.63
C ASN A 539 5.99 3.70 -7.23
N ASN A 540 4.99 2.82 -7.09
CA ASN A 540 3.60 3.21 -6.78
C ASN A 540 3.03 4.26 -7.75
N CYS A 541 3.48 4.26 -9.01
CA CYS A 541 3.03 5.23 -10.00
C CYS A 541 1.79 4.77 -10.76
N GLU A 542 1.12 5.72 -11.39
CA GLU A 542 -0.16 5.49 -12.05
C GLU A 542 -0.17 6.08 -13.46
N PHE A 543 -0.31 5.23 -14.48
CA PHE A 543 -0.40 5.60 -15.88
C PHE A 543 -1.86 5.58 -16.30
N LYS A 544 -2.40 6.72 -16.75
CA LYS A 544 -3.85 6.85 -17.01
C LYS A 544 -4.19 7.47 -18.35
N ASP A 545 -5.22 6.90 -18.96
CA ASP A 545 -5.95 7.48 -20.10
C ASP A 545 -5.03 7.81 -21.29
N ILE A 546 -4.05 6.94 -21.55
CA ILE A 546 -3.04 7.13 -22.58
C ILE A 546 -3.50 6.44 -23.87
N THR A 547 -3.52 7.18 -24.97
CA THR A 547 -3.74 6.64 -26.32
C THR A 547 -2.57 7.04 -27.21
N THR A 548 -1.76 6.08 -27.63
CA THR A 548 -0.60 6.29 -28.52
C THR A 548 -0.55 5.18 -29.58
N GLU A 549 0.09 5.44 -30.72
CA GLU A 549 0.28 4.45 -31.77
C GLU A 549 1.46 3.50 -31.47
N ASN A 550 2.38 3.90 -30.59
CA ASN A 550 3.58 3.15 -30.21
C ASN A 550 3.45 2.57 -28.79
N GLY A 551 4.57 2.35 -28.10
CA GLY A 551 4.58 2.06 -26.67
C GLY A 551 4.20 3.29 -25.82
N VAL A 552 3.56 3.07 -24.67
CA VAL A 552 3.38 4.15 -23.66
C VAL A 552 4.73 4.74 -23.25
N ILE A 553 5.73 3.88 -23.12
CA ILE A 553 7.13 4.24 -22.93
C ILE A 553 7.91 3.68 -24.11
N THR A 554 8.57 4.55 -24.86
CA THR A 554 9.53 4.15 -25.89
C THR A 554 10.93 4.21 -25.31
N LEU A 555 11.57 3.06 -25.17
CA LEU A 555 12.91 2.88 -24.65
C LEU A 555 13.88 2.74 -25.81
N TYR A 556 14.88 3.62 -25.94
CA TYR A 556 15.92 3.51 -26.97
C TYR A 556 17.11 2.67 -26.47
N LYS A 557 18.32 2.85 -27.00
CA LYS A 557 19.55 2.18 -26.51
C LYS A 557 19.88 2.62 -25.07
N TYR A 558 20.59 1.79 -24.29
CA TYR A 558 21.14 2.14 -22.96
C TYR A 558 20.10 2.47 -21.87
N GLY A 559 18.91 1.90 -21.97
CA GLY A 559 17.81 2.21 -21.05
C GLY A 559 17.39 1.02 -20.18
N LEU A 560 17.20 1.29 -18.89
CA LEU A 560 16.61 0.37 -17.92
C LEU A 560 15.37 1.00 -17.30
N THR A 561 14.26 0.26 -17.28
CA THR A 561 13.00 0.72 -16.67
C THR A 561 12.48 -0.26 -15.64
N ASN A 562 12.18 0.24 -14.44
CA ASN A 562 11.60 -0.53 -13.34
C ASN A 562 10.19 -0.02 -13.01
N PHE A 563 9.22 -0.92 -12.88
CA PHE A 563 7.87 -0.63 -12.41
C PHE A 563 7.55 -1.52 -11.21
N ASN A 564 7.45 -0.91 -10.04
CA ASN A 564 7.09 -1.58 -8.80
C ASN A 564 5.73 -1.09 -8.33
N ASN A 565 4.77 -2.01 -8.20
CA ASN A 565 3.41 -1.73 -7.73
C ASN A 565 2.74 -0.56 -8.48
N CYS A 566 2.98 -0.47 -9.79
CA CYS A 566 2.40 0.56 -10.65
C CYS A 566 1.04 0.12 -11.21
N THR A 567 0.16 1.08 -11.45
CA THR A 567 -1.16 0.82 -12.08
C THR A 567 -1.21 1.46 -13.47
N PHE A 568 -1.60 0.67 -14.46
CA PHE A 568 -1.86 1.10 -15.83
C PHE A 568 -3.36 1.00 -16.08
N GLU A 569 -4.01 2.13 -16.31
CA GLU A 569 -5.46 2.22 -16.45
C GLU A 569 -5.87 2.92 -17.75
N ASN A 570 -6.80 2.29 -18.49
CA ASN A 570 -7.36 2.82 -19.74
C ASN A 570 -6.31 3.12 -20.82
N ILE A 571 -5.36 2.21 -21.01
CA ILE A 571 -4.29 2.37 -22.00
C ILE A 571 -4.74 1.82 -23.36
N THR A 572 -4.49 2.55 -24.43
CA THR A 572 -4.54 2.05 -25.82
C THR A 572 -3.22 2.37 -26.49
N ALA A 573 -2.42 1.33 -26.74
CA ALA A 573 -1.06 1.45 -27.26
C ALA A 573 -0.69 0.16 -28.00
N ASP A 574 0.43 0.12 -28.73
CA ASP A 574 0.95 -1.14 -29.25
C ASP A 574 1.51 -2.00 -28.10
N SER A 575 2.20 -1.37 -27.15
CA SER A 575 2.67 -1.97 -25.90
C SER A 575 2.71 -0.97 -24.73
N ILE A 576 2.98 -1.43 -23.51
CA ILE A 576 3.29 -0.52 -22.40
C ILE A 576 4.71 0.01 -22.55
N VAL A 577 5.69 -0.88 -22.74
CA VAL A 577 7.07 -0.49 -23.05
C VAL A 577 7.43 -1.04 -24.43
N ALA A 578 7.93 -0.18 -25.30
CA ALA A 578 8.49 -0.55 -26.60
C ALA A 578 10.00 -0.27 -26.58
N LYS A 579 10.82 -1.32 -26.63
CA LYS A 579 12.27 -1.19 -26.83
C LYS A 579 12.56 -1.06 -28.32
N THR A 580 13.34 -0.04 -28.65
CA THR A 580 13.84 0.20 -30.01
C THR A 580 15.37 0.28 -29.97
N GLY A 581 16.03 -0.30 -30.97
CA GLY A 581 17.50 -0.42 -31.01
C GLY A 581 18.08 -1.59 -30.21
N ASP A 582 19.41 -1.73 -30.26
CA ASP A 582 20.17 -2.85 -29.69
C ASP A 582 20.09 -2.92 -28.16
N TYR A 583 20.30 -4.13 -27.62
CA TYR A 583 20.44 -4.39 -26.18
C TYR A 583 21.90 -4.38 -25.75
N TYR A 584 22.16 -3.79 -24.59
CA TYR A 584 23.44 -3.84 -23.90
C TYR A 584 23.30 -4.58 -22.58
N LEU A 585 24.43 -5.01 -21.99
CA LEU A 585 24.47 -5.92 -20.85
C LEU A 585 23.63 -5.46 -19.65
N ASP A 586 23.52 -4.15 -19.43
CA ASP A 586 22.84 -3.57 -18.28
C ASP A 586 21.43 -3.01 -18.60
N ASP A 587 20.96 -3.13 -19.84
CA ASP A 587 19.59 -2.74 -20.24
C ASP A 587 18.55 -3.64 -19.58
N GLY A 588 17.32 -3.14 -19.42
CA GLY A 588 16.25 -4.03 -18.94
C GLY A 588 14.88 -3.40 -18.76
N ILE A 589 13.88 -4.27 -18.71
CA ILE A 589 12.48 -3.89 -18.51
C ILE A 589 11.88 -4.79 -17.43
N TYR A 590 11.56 -4.21 -16.28
CA TYR A 590 11.14 -4.95 -15.09
C TYR A 590 9.78 -4.46 -14.61
N PHE A 591 8.82 -5.36 -14.51
CA PHE A 591 7.50 -5.14 -13.93
C PHE A 591 7.29 -6.09 -12.76
N LYS A 592 6.98 -5.54 -11.60
CA LYS A 592 6.68 -6.28 -10.39
C LYS A 592 5.44 -5.76 -9.71
N GLU A 593 4.52 -6.66 -9.36
CA GLU A 593 3.28 -6.34 -8.63
C GLU A 593 2.40 -5.25 -9.29
N CYS A 594 2.54 -5.08 -10.61
CA CYS A 594 1.81 -4.06 -11.35
C CYS A 594 0.39 -4.51 -11.70
N LYS A 595 -0.50 -3.54 -11.97
CA LYS A 595 -1.90 -3.77 -12.30
C LYS A 595 -2.22 -3.21 -13.67
N PHE A 596 -2.75 -4.04 -14.57
CA PHE A 596 -3.16 -3.65 -15.92
C PHE A 596 -4.68 -3.72 -16.05
N ASN A 597 -5.32 -2.55 -16.11
CA ASN A 597 -6.76 -2.38 -16.08
C ASN A 597 -7.24 -1.66 -17.35
N ASN A 598 -8.11 -2.30 -18.12
CA ASN A 598 -8.66 -1.81 -19.37
C ASN A 598 -7.57 -1.40 -20.36
N CYS A 599 -6.50 -2.19 -20.43
CA CYS A 599 -5.41 -2.01 -21.39
C CYS A 599 -5.73 -2.72 -22.71
N ASN A 600 -5.63 -2.00 -23.82
CA ASN A 600 -5.72 -2.54 -25.17
C ASN A 600 -4.34 -2.43 -25.83
N VAL A 601 -3.51 -3.44 -25.60
CA VAL A 601 -2.14 -3.59 -26.10
C VAL A 601 -1.94 -4.95 -26.75
N LYS A 602 -0.94 -5.08 -27.63
CA LYS A 602 -0.53 -6.38 -28.21
C LYS A 602 0.31 -7.19 -27.21
N GLY A 603 1.14 -6.50 -26.43
CA GLY A 603 1.90 -7.05 -25.30
C GLY A 603 2.14 -5.98 -24.24
N ILE A 604 2.51 -6.38 -23.03
CA ILE A 604 3.00 -5.42 -22.04
C ILE A 604 4.35 -4.86 -22.51
N VAL A 605 5.23 -5.72 -22.99
CA VAL A 605 6.53 -5.34 -23.53
C VAL A 605 6.59 -5.71 -25.02
N ASP A 606 7.13 -4.81 -25.84
CA ASP A 606 7.49 -5.01 -27.25
C ASP A 606 9.01 -4.84 -27.39
N VAL A 607 9.67 -5.85 -27.96
CA VAL A 607 11.12 -5.86 -28.20
C VAL A 607 11.44 -6.33 -29.63
N PRO A 608 12.60 -5.98 -30.20
CA PRO A 608 13.05 -6.53 -31.48
C PRO A 608 13.04 -8.06 -31.51
N GLY A 609 12.67 -8.64 -32.65
CA GLY A 609 12.46 -10.08 -32.84
C GLY A 609 13.66 -10.97 -32.51
N ALA A 610 14.87 -10.41 -32.59
CA ALA A 610 16.13 -11.10 -32.28
C ALA A 610 16.57 -10.99 -30.81
N ALA A 611 15.82 -10.28 -29.96
CA ALA A 611 16.20 -10.03 -28.58
C ALA A 611 16.08 -11.27 -27.69
N ASP A 612 17.01 -11.40 -26.74
CA ASP A 612 16.96 -12.40 -25.68
C ASP A 612 16.09 -11.90 -24.51
N ILE A 613 14.81 -12.27 -24.57
CA ILE A 613 13.80 -11.79 -23.61
C ILE A 613 14.10 -12.25 -22.18
N GLU A 614 14.65 -13.45 -21.99
CA GLU A 614 14.91 -14.00 -20.66
C GLU A 614 15.97 -13.20 -19.90
N THR A 615 16.90 -12.59 -20.62
CA THR A 615 17.98 -11.76 -20.04
C THR A 615 17.50 -10.35 -19.70
N TYR A 616 16.65 -9.73 -20.54
CA TYR A 616 16.37 -8.29 -20.48
C TYR A 616 14.95 -7.91 -20.08
N CYS A 617 14.06 -8.89 -19.86
CA CYS A 617 12.65 -8.61 -19.54
C CYS A 617 12.18 -9.49 -18.38
N VAL A 618 11.62 -8.86 -17.35
CA VAL A 618 10.94 -9.55 -16.24
C VAL A 618 9.58 -8.93 -16.03
N ILE A 619 8.54 -9.75 -16.03
CA ILE A 619 7.16 -9.33 -15.75
C ILE A 619 6.55 -10.37 -14.81
N GLU A 620 6.57 -10.06 -13.52
CA GLU A 620 6.19 -11.00 -12.47
C GLU A 620 5.14 -10.44 -11.50
N ASP A 621 4.33 -11.36 -10.96
CA ASP A 621 3.39 -11.11 -9.86
C ASP A 621 2.39 -9.96 -10.12
N CYS A 622 2.15 -9.65 -11.39
CA CYS A 622 1.22 -8.62 -11.85
C CYS A 622 -0.22 -9.14 -11.98
N ASP A 623 -1.18 -8.21 -11.89
CA ASP A 623 -2.61 -8.45 -12.10
C ASP A 623 -3.05 -7.93 -13.48
N TYR A 624 -3.84 -8.73 -14.21
CA TYR A 624 -4.28 -8.43 -15.58
C TYR A 624 -5.81 -8.51 -15.71
N ASP A 625 -6.42 -7.59 -16.43
CA ASP A 625 -7.84 -7.67 -16.80
C ASP A 625 -8.11 -8.37 -18.16
N PHE A 626 -7.04 -8.83 -18.81
CA PHE A 626 -7.04 -9.66 -20.02
C PHE A 626 -6.37 -11.03 -19.77
N ASP A 627 -6.50 -11.96 -20.72
CA ASP A 627 -5.96 -13.32 -20.60
C ASP A 627 -4.43 -13.33 -20.84
N ALA A 628 -3.65 -12.84 -19.86
CA ALA A 628 -2.18 -12.85 -19.90
C ALA A 628 -1.63 -14.28 -19.90
N ASN A 629 -0.51 -14.49 -20.59
CA ASN A 629 0.14 -15.79 -20.73
C ASN A 629 1.66 -15.61 -20.91
N LEU A 630 2.39 -16.72 -20.80
CA LEU A 630 3.86 -16.77 -20.88
C LEU A 630 4.40 -16.90 -22.32
N ASN A 631 3.53 -16.96 -23.33
CA ASN A 631 3.99 -17.08 -24.71
C ASN A 631 4.46 -15.71 -25.23
N VAL A 632 5.51 -15.75 -26.05
CA VAL A 632 5.95 -14.61 -26.85
C VAL A 632 5.21 -14.63 -28.19
N GLU A 633 4.53 -13.53 -28.53
CA GLU A 633 3.89 -13.37 -29.83
C GLU A 633 4.80 -12.59 -30.77
N THR A 634 5.29 -13.25 -31.82
CA THR A 634 6.20 -12.62 -32.80
C THR A 634 5.46 -12.20 -34.08
N THR A 635 5.54 -10.93 -34.45
CA THR A 635 5.00 -10.39 -35.71
C THR A 635 5.89 -9.28 -36.25
N ASP A 636 6.14 -9.25 -37.56
CA ASP A 636 6.88 -8.17 -38.24
C ASP A 636 8.25 -7.81 -37.60
N ASN A 637 8.97 -8.82 -37.10
CA ASN A 637 10.24 -8.67 -36.37
C ASN A 637 10.11 -7.95 -35.01
N HIS A 638 8.94 -8.04 -34.38
CA HIS A 638 8.66 -7.62 -33.01
C HIS A 638 8.21 -8.82 -32.18
N ASN A 639 8.66 -8.88 -30.93
CA ASN A 639 8.29 -9.87 -29.93
C ASN A 639 7.46 -9.19 -28.83
N TYR A 640 6.19 -9.57 -28.72
CA TYR A 640 5.27 -9.08 -27.69
C TYR A 640 5.20 -10.06 -26.51
N VAL A 641 5.41 -9.54 -25.29
CA VAL A 641 5.45 -10.31 -24.04
C VAL A 641 4.41 -9.78 -23.07
N ASN A 642 3.61 -10.68 -22.49
CA ASN A 642 2.58 -10.32 -21.52
C ASN A 642 2.99 -10.59 -20.07
N ALA A 643 3.71 -11.69 -19.82
CA ALA A 643 4.20 -12.09 -18.50
C ALA A 643 5.43 -13.00 -18.67
N THR A 644 6.38 -12.93 -17.74
CA THR A 644 7.45 -13.94 -17.60
C THR A 644 7.18 -14.88 -16.44
N LYS A 645 6.40 -14.42 -15.44
CA LYS A 645 5.84 -15.23 -14.37
C LYS A 645 4.41 -14.77 -14.07
N LEU A 646 3.46 -15.70 -14.13
CA LEU A 646 2.08 -15.40 -13.75
C LEU A 646 1.94 -15.40 -12.23
N LYS A 647 1.23 -14.41 -11.70
CA LYS A 647 0.90 -14.33 -10.27
C LYS A 647 0.14 -15.58 -9.83
N VAL A 648 0.63 -16.22 -8.79
CA VAL A 648 -0.07 -17.34 -8.13
C VAL A 648 -1.02 -16.75 -7.09
N VAL A 649 -2.32 -17.06 -7.23
CA VAL A 649 -3.31 -16.72 -6.19
C VAL A 649 -3.44 -17.94 -5.28
N ALA A 650 -2.98 -17.81 -4.04
CA ALA A 650 -3.10 -18.86 -3.05
C ALA A 650 -4.56 -19.28 -2.87
N VAL A 651 -4.82 -20.59 -2.93
CA VAL A 651 -6.17 -21.17 -2.85
C VAL A 651 -6.50 -21.46 -1.39
N GLU A 652 -7.74 -21.16 -0.96
CA GLU A 652 -8.24 -21.57 0.36
C GLU A 652 -8.04 -23.07 0.59
N THR A 653 -7.69 -23.46 1.82
CA THR A 653 -7.57 -24.86 2.21
C THR A 653 -8.42 -25.19 3.42
N ASN A 654 -8.63 -26.49 3.64
CA ASN A 654 -9.34 -27.06 4.77
C ASN A 654 -8.51 -28.19 5.36
N THR A 655 -8.15 -28.06 6.64
CA THR A 655 -7.56 -29.13 7.44
C THR A 655 -8.68 -29.83 8.18
N SER A 656 -9.01 -31.04 7.75
CA SER A 656 -9.97 -31.92 8.42
C SER A 656 -9.25 -33.03 9.15
N ILE A 657 -9.80 -33.51 10.26
CA ILE A 657 -9.21 -34.58 11.05
C ILE A 657 -10.30 -35.62 11.33
N SER A 658 -9.99 -36.89 11.10
CA SER A 658 -10.93 -38.00 11.30
C SER A 658 -10.22 -39.26 11.75
N SER A 659 -10.94 -40.19 12.38
CA SER A 659 -10.44 -41.52 12.73
C SER A 659 -11.30 -42.58 12.04
N SER A 660 -10.65 -43.50 11.32
CA SER A 660 -11.32 -44.65 10.70
C SER A 660 -11.02 -45.98 11.41
N GLU A 661 -9.97 -46.00 12.24
CA GLU A 661 -9.46 -47.19 12.92
C GLU A 661 -9.07 -46.83 14.35
N LYS A 662 -9.29 -47.76 15.29
CA LYS A 662 -8.94 -47.55 16.70
C LYS A 662 -7.44 -47.29 16.82
N GLY A 663 -7.07 -46.21 17.51
CA GLY A 663 -5.67 -45.82 17.70
C GLY A 663 -5.03 -45.07 16.54
N ILE A 664 -5.77 -44.79 15.46
CA ILE A 664 -5.28 -44.02 14.31
C ILE A 664 -6.20 -42.82 14.02
N VAL A 665 -5.58 -41.66 13.87
CA VAL A 665 -6.22 -40.42 13.41
C VAL A 665 -5.54 -39.97 12.13
N THR A 666 -6.31 -39.57 11.14
CA THR A 666 -5.84 -39.01 9.86
C THR A 666 -6.18 -37.53 9.80
N ILE A 667 -5.14 -36.71 9.62
CA ILE A 667 -5.24 -35.29 9.28
C ILE A 667 -5.24 -35.19 7.75
N THR A 668 -6.16 -34.45 7.17
CA THR A 668 -6.32 -34.30 5.72
C THR A 668 -6.40 -32.83 5.34
N VAL A 669 -5.47 -32.37 4.50
CA VAL A 669 -5.47 -31.02 3.94
C VAL A 669 -5.93 -31.07 2.48
N LYS A 670 -6.96 -30.28 2.18
CA LYS A 670 -7.50 -30.14 0.82
C LYS A 670 -7.70 -28.68 0.47
N ASP A 671 -7.64 -28.34 -0.81
CA ASP A 671 -8.05 -27.02 -1.28
C ASP A 671 -9.58 -26.84 -1.20
N ALA A 672 -10.07 -25.63 -1.45
CA ALA A 672 -11.50 -25.30 -1.42
C ALA A 672 -12.33 -26.07 -2.47
N GLU A 673 -11.70 -26.55 -3.54
CA GLU A 673 -12.28 -27.42 -4.54
C GLU A 673 -12.32 -28.91 -4.11
N GLY A 674 -11.65 -29.25 -3.01
CA GLY A 674 -11.55 -30.59 -2.43
C GLY A 674 -10.44 -31.45 -3.02
N ASN A 675 -9.50 -30.86 -3.75
CA ASN A 675 -8.31 -31.55 -4.24
C ASN A 675 -7.30 -31.73 -3.10
N PRO A 676 -6.54 -32.84 -3.08
CA PRO A 676 -5.43 -33.05 -2.16
C PRO A 676 -4.40 -31.92 -2.20
N VAL A 677 -4.01 -31.43 -1.02
CA VAL A 677 -2.82 -30.59 -0.87
C VAL A 677 -1.69 -31.49 -0.40
N SER A 678 -0.89 -31.97 -1.35
CA SER A 678 0.16 -32.96 -1.11
C SER A 678 1.52 -32.34 -0.80
N ASN A 679 2.37 -33.11 -0.11
CA ASN A 679 3.74 -32.74 0.23
C ASN A 679 3.85 -31.42 1.00
N VAL A 680 2.86 -31.09 1.83
CA VAL A 680 2.88 -29.91 2.69
C VAL A 680 3.12 -30.27 4.15
N ASN A 681 3.87 -29.42 4.86
CA ASN A 681 4.10 -29.54 6.29
C ASN A 681 2.85 -29.14 7.07
N VAL A 682 2.45 -29.99 8.02
CA VAL A 682 1.35 -29.74 8.95
C VAL A 682 1.89 -29.84 10.37
N ASN A 683 1.74 -28.77 11.14
CA ASN A 683 2.01 -28.74 12.57
C ASN A 683 0.80 -29.35 13.28
N TYR A 684 0.99 -30.21 14.28
CA TYR A 684 -0.13 -30.74 15.06
C TYR A 684 0.26 -31.05 16.50
N THR A 685 -0.70 -31.01 17.41
CA THR A 685 -0.52 -31.39 18.80
C THR A 685 -1.18 -32.72 19.10
N VAL A 686 -0.56 -33.57 19.91
CA VAL A 686 -1.21 -34.72 20.54
C VAL A 686 -1.18 -34.49 22.05
N ASN A 687 -2.35 -34.28 22.67
CA ASN A 687 -2.46 -34.00 24.11
C ASN A 687 -1.56 -32.85 24.62
N GLY A 688 -1.35 -31.83 23.78
CA GLY A 688 -0.54 -30.64 24.11
C GLY A 688 0.92 -30.70 23.68
N GLU A 689 1.44 -31.86 23.24
CA GLU A 689 2.80 -31.97 22.70
C GLU A 689 2.84 -31.63 21.21
N ASN A 690 3.69 -30.69 20.82
CA ASN A 690 3.87 -30.25 19.44
C ASN A 690 4.62 -31.29 18.60
N LYS A 691 4.09 -31.58 17.41
CA LYS A 691 4.65 -32.48 16.40
C LYS A 691 4.48 -31.88 15.00
N THR A 692 5.18 -32.44 14.02
CA THR A 692 5.10 -32.04 12.62
C THR A 692 5.01 -33.27 11.72
N GLY A 693 4.36 -33.15 10.56
CA GLY A 693 4.31 -34.20 9.55
C GLY A 693 4.02 -33.65 8.16
N ILE A 694 4.25 -34.48 7.14
CA ILE A 694 4.04 -34.11 5.73
C ILE A 694 2.83 -34.87 5.18
N THR A 695 1.98 -34.21 4.41
CA THR A 695 0.86 -34.86 3.71
C THR A 695 1.32 -35.70 2.54
N ASP A 696 0.69 -36.86 2.33
CA ASP A 696 0.89 -37.71 1.15
C ASP A 696 0.23 -37.11 -0.12
N ASP A 697 0.34 -37.81 -1.26
CA ASP A 697 -0.29 -37.43 -2.54
C ASP A 697 -1.82 -37.31 -2.48
N SER A 698 -2.44 -37.87 -1.45
CA SER A 698 -3.88 -37.77 -1.19
C SER A 698 -4.22 -36.67 -0.18
N GLY A 699 -3.23 -35.89 0.26
CA GLY A 699 -3.37 -34.78 1.20
C GLY A 699 -3.47 -35.24 2.64
N ASN A 700 -3.09 -36.49 2.96
CA ASN A 700 -3.29 -37.08 4.27
C ASN A 700 -1.98 -37.23 5.06
N LEU A 701 -2.08 -37.07 6.37
CA LEU A 701 -1.06 -37.36 7.37
C LEU A 701 -1.67 -38.26 8.45
N LYS A 702 -1.11 -39.45 8.66
CA LYS A 702 -1.60 -40.41 9.66
C LYS A 702 -0.82 -40.26 10.98
N VAL A 703 -1.56 -40.24 12.08
CA VAL A 703 -1.07 -40.26 13.47
C VAL A 703 -1.55 -41.57 14.11
N SER A 704 -0.61 -42.45 14.44
CA SER A 704 -0.89 -43.80 14.97
C SER A 704 -0.54 -43.91 16.46
N ASP A 705 -0.77 -45.10 17.03
CA ASP A 705 -0.42 -45.48 18.40
C ASP A 705 -1.07 -44.62 19.50
N LEU A 706 -2.26 -44.08 19.19
CA LEU A 706 -3.04 -43.27 20.13
C LEU A 706 -3.83 -44.17 21.08
N THR A 707 -3.76 -43.90 22.39
CA THR A 707 -4.52 -44.63 23.43
C THR A 707 -5.27 -43.65 24.32
N GLY A 708 -6.31 -44.15 25.02
CA GLY A 708 -7.10 -43.35 25.95
C GLY A 708 -7.94 -42.25 25.29
N GLU A 709 -8.26 -41.21 26.07
CA GLU A 709 -8.97 -40.01 25.62
C GLU A 709 -7.99 -38.88 25.33
N GLY A 710 -8.23 -38.12 24.26
CA GLY A 710 -7.33 -37.04 23.87
C GLY A 710 -7.87 -36.12 22.78
N GLU A 711 -7.09 -35.11 22.43
CA GLU A 711 -7.39 -34.17 21.35
C GLU A 711 -6.18 -33.98 20.45
N ILE A 712 -6.43 -34.03 19.13
CA ILE A 712 -5.49 -33.60 18.11
C ILE A 712 -5.94 -32.26 17.56
N LYS A 713 -5.03 -31.28 17.51
CA LYS A 713 -5.20 -30.02 16.78
C LYS A 713 -4.15 -29.99 15.69
N ALA A 714 -4.53 -29.77 14.45
CA ALA A 714 -3.62 -29.66 13.33
C ALA A 714 -3.75 -28.27 12.69
N TYR A 715 -2.61 -27.73 12.28
CA TYR A 715 -2.45 -26.40 11.75
C TYR A 715 -1.53 -26.47 10.53
N PHE A 716 -2.09 -26.18 9.37
CA PHE A 716 -1.35 -25.96 8.13
C PHE A 716 -1.12 -24.45 7.99
N GLU A 717 0.14 -24.01 8.02
CA GLU A 717 0.53 -22.59 7.97
C GLU A 717 0.24 -21.92 6.62
N GLY A 718 -0.06 -22.70 5.57
CA GLY A 718 -0.16 -22.20 4.21
C GLY A 718 1.20 -22.15 3.49
N ASN A 719 1.17 -21.77 2.23
CA ASN A 719 2.33 -21.44 1.38
C ASN A 719 1.89 -20.52 0.22
N GLU A 720 2.78 -20.25 -0.74
CA GLU A 720 2.50 -19.39 -1.91
C GLU A 720 1.28 -19.85 -2.75
N ASN A 721 0.96 -21.15 -2.73
CA ASN A 721 -0.10 -21.76 -3.53
C ASN A 721 -1.40 -21.97 -2.72
N TYR A 722 -1.32 -21.97 -1.39
CA TYR A 722 -2.39 -22.42 -0.51
C TYR A 722 -2.47 -21.59 0.77
N LEU A 723 -3.65 -21.08 1.12
CA LEU A 723 -3.87 -20.37 2.37
C LEU A 723 -3.81 -21.34 3.56
N LYS A 724 -3.61 -20.77 4.76
CA LYS A 724 -3.59 -21.53 6.02
C LYS A 724 -4.93 -22.17 6.38
N SER A 725 -4.89 -23.30 7.09
CA SER A 725 -6.09 -23.95 7.63
C SER A 725 -5.81 -24.78 8.88
N GLU A 726 -6.78 -24.85 9.77
CA GLU A 726 -6.68 -25.60 11.02
C GLU A 726 -7.88 -26.53 11.23
N GLY A 727 -7.67 -27.56 12.05
CA GLY A 727 -8.70 -28.52 12.43
C GLY A 727 -8.42 -29.11 13.79
N SER A 728 -9.47 -29.58 14.47
CA SER A 728 -9.35 -30.27 15.76
C SER A 728 -10.25 -31.49 15.81
N TYR A 729 -9.79 -32.56 16.45
CA TYR A 729 -10.54 -33.80 16.65
C TYR A 729 -10.27 -34.40 18.02
N LYS A 730 -11.35 -34.66 18.77
CA LYS A 730 -11.29 -35.39 20.04
C LYS A 730 -11.51 -36.87 19.77
N TYR A 731 -10.66 -37.72 20.35
CA TYR A 731 -10.76 -39.16 20.23
C TYR A 731 -10.94 -39.81 21.61
N ASN A 732 -11.59 -40.97 21.62
CA ASN A 732 -11.69 -41.85 22.78
C ASN A 732 -11.44 -43.29 22.32
N PHE A 733 -10.29 -43.85 22.72
CA PHE A 733 -9.88 -45.20 22.39
C PHE A 733 -9.77 -46.11 23.62
N THR A 734 -10.57 -45.89 24.68
CA THR A 734 -10.64 -46.79 25.85
C THR A 734 -11.27 -48.15 25.51
N GLU A 735 -10.76 -49.24 26.09
CA GLU A 735 -11.34 -50.59 25.90
C GLU A 735 -12.65 -50.78 26.66
N THR A 736 -13.63 -51.45 26.03
CA THR A 736 -14.73 -52.10 26.76
C THR A 736 -14.80 -53.57 26.36
N THR A 737 -14.41 -54.46 27.27
CA THR A 737 -14.77 -55.88 27.27
C THR A 737 -16.12 -56.04 28.01
N PRO A 738 -17.09 -56.83 27.50
CA PRO A 738 -18.30 -57.14 28.25
C PRO A 738 -18.12 -58.41 29.10
N THR A 739 -18.45 -58.34 30.38
CA THR A 739 -18.71 -59.49 31.26
C THR A 739 -20.17 -59.95 31.14
N PRO A 740 -20.47 -61.27 31.14
CA PRO A 740 -21.85 -61.77 31.10
C PRO A 740 -22.45 -61.95 32.50
N ASP A 741 -23.69 -61.50 32.65
CA ASP A 741 -24.53 -61.67 33.83
C ASP A 741 -25.24 -63.04 33.81
N THR A 742 -25.54 -63.55 35.01
CA THR A 742 -25.98 -64.93 35.26
C THR A 742 -27.50 -65.10 35.22
N ASN A 743 -27.94 -66.23 34.62
CA ASN A 743 -29.16 -67.03 34.86
C ASN A 743 -30.52 -66.35 35.11
N SER A 744 -31.53 -66.72 34.30
CA SER A 744 -32.49 -67.78 34.70
C SER A 744 -33.62 -67.95 33.67
N SER A 745 -33.77 -69.20 33.20
CA SER A 745 -35.00 -69.96 32.87
C SER A 745 -36.03 -69.38 31.88
N THR A 746 -36.78 -70.15 31.09
CA THR A 746 -36.79 -71.54 30.62
C THR A 746 -37.93 -71.61 29.59
N ASN A 747 -37.71 -72.41 28.54
CA ASN A 747 -38.68 -73.20 27.77
C ASN A 747 -39.73 -72.52 26.87
N GLY A 748 -39.71 -72.98 25.61
CA GLY A 748 -40.97 -73.32 24.94
C GLY A 748 -41.05 -73.22 23.41
N THR A 749 -40.14 -73.87 22.69
CA THR A 749 -40.36 -74.65 21.42
C THR A 749 -41.43 -74.23 20.40
N SER A 750 -40.99 -73.92 19.16
CA SER A 750 -41.16 -74.74 17.93
C SER A 750 -40.49 -73.99 16.77
N GLY A 751 -39.90 -74.57 15.72
CA GLY A 751 -39.75 -75.94 15.27
C GLY A 751 -38.69 -75.97 14.14
N ASN A 752 -38.27 -77.19 13.83
CA ASN A 752 -37.22 -77.62 12.90
C ASN A 752 -37.03 -76.83 11.59
N GLY A 753 -35.76 -76.58 11.26
CA GLY A 753 -35.03 -77.52 10.39
C GLY A 753 -35.00 -77.25 8.89
N THR A 754 -33.88 -76.63 8.48
CA THR A 754 -33.01 -76.98 7.35
C THR A 754 -33.42 -76.73 5.89
N SER A 755 -32.62 -75.81 5.31
CA SER A 755 -31.89 -75.89 4.03
C SER A 755 -32.65 -75.65 2.71
N THR A 756 -32.38 -74.51 2.06
CA THR A 756 -31.50 -74.43 0.88
C THR A 756 -31.46 -73.02 0.28
N ASN A 757 -30.23 -72.58 -0.03
CA ASN A 757 -29.80 -71.75 -1.18
C ASN A 757 -30.31 -70.33 -1.52
N THR A 758 -29.30 -69.53 -1.89
CA THR A 758 -29.24 -68.39 -2.85
C THR A 758 -29.75 -67.01 -2.43
N GLY A 759 -28.84 -66.03 -2.49
CA GLY A 759 -29.18 -64.60 -2.41
C GLY A 759 -28.00 -63.67 -2.17
N GLN A 760 -27.14 -63.50 -3.18
CA GLN A 760 -26.22 -62.37 -3.31
C GLN A 760 -26.89 -61.02 -3.00
N THR A 761 -26.28 -60.17 -2.18
CA THR A 761 -26.33 -58.70 -2.40
C THR A 761 -25.09 -58.03 -1.81
N THR A 762 -24.23 -57.55 -2.69
CA THR A 762 -23.15 -56.60 -2.43
C THR A 762 -23.73 -55.20 -2.22
N THR A 763 -23.20 -54.40 -1.30
CA THR A 763 -23.43 -52.95 -1.26
C THR A 763 -22.12 -52.19 -1.42
N ASN A 764 -21.80 -51.93 -2.69
CA ASN A 764 -20.82 -50.96 -3.16
C ASN A 764 -21.29 -49.54 -2.82
N THR A 765 -20.47 -48.74 -2.13
CA THR A 765 -20.67 -47.29 -2.02
C THR A 765 -20.12 -46.61 -3.28
N PRO A 766 -20.95 -45.97 -4.14
CA PRO A 766 -20.52 -45.54 -5.47
C PRO A 766 -19.76 -44.20 -5.46
N LYS A 767 -18.60 -44.21 -6.11
CA LYS A 767 -17.89 -43.01 -6.60
C LYS A 767 -18.86 -42.17 -7.45
N ILE A 768 -19.25 -40.96 -6.99
CA ILE A 768 -20.19 -40.10 -7.74
C ILE A 768 -19.45 -39.49 -8.94
N THR A 769 -19.50 -40.17 -10.07
CA THR A 769 -19.00 -39.65 -11.35
C THR A 769 -19.94 -38.55 -11.86
N LYS A 770 -19.54 -37.28 -11.78
CA LYS A 770 -20.30 -36.13 -12.33
C LYS A 770 -20.67 -36.38 -13.79
N LYS A 771 -21.96 -36.32 -14.13
CA LYS A 771 -22.43 -36.58 -15.51
C LYS A 771 -22.03 -35.43 -16.42
N ALA A 772 -21.43 -35.73 -17.57
CA ALA A 772 -21.08 -34.73 -18.58
C ALA A 772 -22.35 -34.02 -19.09
N THR A 773 -22.28 -32.69 -19.25
CA THR A 773 -23.41 -31.88 -19.71
C THR A 773 -23.16 -31.25 -21.06
N LYS A 774 -24.23 -31.02 -21.83
CA LYS A 774 -24.20 -30.42 -23.16
C LYS A 774 -25.24 -29.31 -23.25
N ILE A 775 -24.80 -28.13 -23.71
CA ILE A 775 -25.68 -27.02 -24.07
C ILE A 775 -26.08 -27.14 -25.55
N THR A 776 -27.39 -27.08 -25.80
CA THR A 776 -27.96 -26.90 -27.13
C THR A 776 -28.50 -25.48 -27.25
N ALA A 777 -27.92 -24.72 -28.17
CA ALA A 777 -28.22 -23.32 -28.42
C ALA A 777 -28.18 -23.08 -29.94
N LYS A 778 -29.20 -22.41 -30.50
CA LYS A 778 -29.33 -22.15 -31.95
C LYS A 778 -29.03 -20.68 -32.24
N LYS A 779 -28.48 -20.38 -33.43
CA LYS A 779 -28.32 -19.00 -33.90
C LYS A 779 -29.68 -18.27 -33.83
N ALA A 780 -29.69 -17.01 -33.44
CA ALA A 780 -30.92 -16.22 -33.31
C ALA A 780 -30.77 -14.85 -33.95
N THR A 781 -31.86 -14.33 -34.51
CA THR A 781 -31.94 -12.96 -35.06
C THR A 781 -33.02 -12.17 -34.34
N PHE A 782 -32.69 -10.95 -33.90
CA PHE A 782 -33.62 -10.06 -33.21
C PHE A 782 -33.71 -8.70 -33.92
N LYS A 783 -34.86 -8.04 -33.83
CA LYS A 783 -35.01 -6.64 -34.25
C LYS A 783 -34.43 -5.70 -33.20
N ALA A 784 -33.70 -4.67 -33.62
CA ALA A 784 -33.08 -3.68 -32.75
C ALA A 784 -34.10 -3.06 -31.80
N LYS A 785 -35.26 -2.66 -32.34
CA LYS A 785 -36.40 -2.06 -31.62
C LYS A 785 -37.07 -2.92 -30.55
N LYS A 786 -36.76 -4.23 -30.47
CA LYS A 786 -37.36 -5.11 -29.46
C LYS A 786 -36.70 -4.87 -28.08
N LYS A 787 -37.43 -4.23 -27.16
CA LYS A 787 -36.99 -3.88 -25.79
C LYS A 787 -36.51 -5.08 -24.97
N THR A 788 -37.07 -6.28 -25.19
CA THR A 788 -36.60 -7.51 -24.55
C THR A 788 -36.57 -8.67 -25.54
N LYS A 789 -35.37 -9.19 -25.78
CA LYS A 789 -35.09 -10.29 -26.71
C LYS A 789 -34.98 -11.58 -25.89
N LYS A 790 -35.94 -12.50 -26.06
CA LYS A 790 -35.95 -13.78 -25.34
C LYS A 790 -35.10 -14.79 -26.10
N TYR A 791 -34.08 -15.34 -25.44
CA TYR A 791 -33.19 -16.35 -26.03
C TYR A 791 -33.17 -17.61 -25.17
N THR A 792 -33.54 -18.76 -25.73
CA THR A 792 -33.71 -20.00 -24.99
C THR A 792 -32.65 -21.03 -25.37
N ILE A 793 -32.03 -21.65 -24.37
CA ILE A 793 -31.12 -22.79 -24.53
C ILE A 793 -31.69 -24.03 -23.83
N VAL A 794 -31.13 -25.19 -24.15
CA VAL A 794 -31.42 -26.45 -23.45
C VAL A 794 -30.12 -27.02 -22.88
N LEU A 795 -30.13 -27.42 -21.61
CA LEU A 795 -29.03 -28.09 -20.94
C LEU A 795 -29.44 -29.54 -20.58
N LYS A 796 -28.66 -30.51 -21.05
CA LYS A 796 -28.88 -31.94 -20.79
C LYS A 796 -27.62 -32.64 -20.34
N ALA A 797 -27.78 -33.71 -19.56
CA ALA A 797 -26.76 -34.71 -19.25
C ALA A 797 -27.19 -36.02 -19.92
N GLY A 798 -26.58 -36.37 -21.06
CA GLY A 798 -27.12 -37.41 -21.95
C GLY A 798 -28.54 -37.08 -22.44
N LYS A 799 -29.49 -38.00 -22.25
CA LYS A 799 -30.91 -37.80 -22.60
C LYS A 799 -31.69 -36.99 -21.53
N ALA A 800 -31.17 -36.89 -20.31
CA ALA A 800 -31.84 -36.28 -19.16
C ALA A 800 -31.70 -34.74 -19.12
N ALA A 801 -32.78 -34.05 -18.74
CA ALA A 801 -32.77 -32.60 -18.53
C ALA A 801 -32.06 -32.23 -17.22
N VAL A 802 -31.16 -31.24 -17.27
CA VAL A 802 -30.55 -30.66 -16.06
C VAL A 802 -31.45 -29.53 -15.57
N LYS A 803 -32.21 -29.78 -14.51
CA LYS A 803 -33.31 -28.92 -14.01
C LYS A 803 -32.84 -28.02 -12.86
N LYS A 804 -33.45 -26.84 -12.71
CA LYS A 804 -33.24 -25.89 -11.60
C LYS A 804 -31.78 -25.45 -11.40
N VAL A 805 -30.97 -25.40 -12.46
CA VAL A 805 -29.59 -24.90 -12.38
C VAL A 805 -29.42 -23.55 -13.06
N LYS A 806 -28.55 -22.69 -12.51
CA LYS A 806 -28.23 -21.37 -13.08
C LYS A 806 -27.27 -21.51 -14.27
N VAL A 807 -27.57 -20.81 -15.36
CA VAL A 807 -26.73 -20.68 -16.55
C VAL A 807 -26.55 -19.20 -16.90
N THR A 808 -25.41 -18.86 -17.50
CA THR A 808 -25.07 -17.49 -17.89
C THR A 808 -24.95 -17.36 -19.41
N LEU A 809 -25.36 -16.21 -19.96
CA LEU A 809 -25.17 -15.81 -21.35
C LEU A 809 -24.42 -14.47 -21.37
N LYS A 810 -23.18 -14.44 -21.86
CA LYS A 810 -22.44 -13.20 -22.16
C LYS A 810 -22.64 -12.86 -23.63
N VAL A 811 -23.16 -11.66 -23.93
CA VAL A 811 -23.36 -11.17 -25.30
C VAL A 811 -23.14 -9.65 -25.32
N GLY A 812 -22.16 -9.19 -26.10
CA GLY A 812 -21.63 -7.82 -25.98
C GLY A 812 -20.93 -7.60 -24.63
N LYS A 813 -20.99 -6.38 -24.08
CA LYS A 813 -20.42 -6.01 -22.75
C LYS A 813 -21.28 -6.46 -21.54
N LYS A 814 -22.31 -7.31 -21.72
CA LYS A 814 -23.28 -7.64 -20.66
C LYS A 814 -23.49 -9.14 -20.49
N THR A 815 -23.72 -9.54 -19.24
CA THR A 815 -23.98 -10.92 -18.83
C THR A 815 -25.40 -11.06 -18.30
N TYR A 816 -26.13 -12.07 -18.79
CA TYR A 816 -27.50 -12.39 -18.40
C TYR A 816 -27.54 -13.75 -17.71
N LYS A 817 -28.36 -13.89 -16.67
CA LYS A 817 -28.55 -15.13 -15.91
C LYS A 817 -29.94 -15.71 -16.17
N ALA A 818 -30.06 -17.03 -16.25
CA ALA A 818 -31.33 -17.73 -16.31
C ALA A 818 -31.22 -19.09 -15.61
N THR A 819 -32.34 -19.61 -15.12
CA THR A 819 -32.41 -20.94 -14.48
C THR A 819 -33.11 -21.93 -15.39
N THR A 820 -32.61 -23.16 -15.48
CA THR A 820 -33.24 -24.21 -16.27
C THR A 820 -34.55 -24.69 -15.63
N ASN A 821 -35.59 -24.87 -16.43
CA ASN A 821 -36.87 -25.43 -15.98
C ASN A 821 -36.86 -26.97 -15.95
N SER A 822 -38.03 -27.58 -15.70
CA SER A 822 -38.19 -29.04 -15.65
C SER A 822 -37.82 -29.78 -16.94
N LYS A 823 -37.75 -29.07 -18.07
CA LYS A 823 -37.32 -29.60 -19.39
C LYS A 823 -35.86 -29.25 -19.72
N GLY A 824 -35.10 -28.71 -18.76
CA GLY A 824 -33.71 -28.29 -18.94
C GLY A 824 -33.57 -27.00 -19.75
N LYS A 825 -34.67 -26.26 -19.98
CA LYS A 825 -34.67 -25.04 -20.80
C LYS A 825 -34.41 -23.81 -19.93
N ALA A 826 -33.48 -22.96 -20.33
CA ALA A 826 -33.26 -21.66 -19.70
C ALA A 826 -33.51 -20.56 -20.72
N THR A 827 -34.32 -19.56 -20.36
CA THR A 827 -34.66 -18.43 -21.24
C THR A 827 -34.09 -17.13 -20.69
N PHE A 828 -33.12 -16.57 -21.39
CA PHE A 828 -32.52 -15.28 -21.08
C PHE A 828 -33.40 -14.14 -21.59
N LYS A 829 -33.63 -13.14 -20.73
CA LYS A 829 -34.27 -11.86 -21.10
C LYS A 829 -33.16 -10.85 -21.42
N ILE A 830 -32.80 -10.71 -22.70
CA ILE A 830 -31.75 -9.79 -23.15
C ILE A 830 -32.37 -8.41 -23.37
N THR A 831 -32.05 -7.45 -22.49
CA THR A 831 -32.63 -6.10 -22.47
C THR A 831 -31.69 -5.00 -22.97
N LYS A 832 -30.37 -5.22 -22.92
CA LYS A 832 -29.34 -4.24 -23.28
C LYS A 832 -28.53 -4.71 -24.49
N LEU A 833 -29.21 -4.99 -25.61
CA LEU A 833 -28.59 -5.37 -26.90
C LEU A 833 -29.35 -4.70 -28.06
N ASN A 834 -29.14 -3.40 -28.25
CA ASN A 834 -29.98 -2.55 -29.12
C ASN A 834 -29.27 -2.08 -30.40
N LYS A 835 -27.93 -2.20 -30.47
CA LYS A 835 -27.16 -1.87 -31.67
C LYS A 835 -27.31 -2.98 -32.73
N LYS A 836 -27.38 -2.60 -34.00
CA LYS A 836 -27.34 -3.53 -35.15
C LYS A 836 -25.96 -4.19 -35.19
N GLY A 837 -25.90 -5.49 -35.40
CA GLY A 837 -24.62 -6.21 -35.47
C GLY A 837 -24.74 -7.72 -35.33
N LYS A 838 -23.64 -8.43 -35.63
CA LYS A 838 -23.49 -9.86 -35.36
C LYS A 838 -22.66 -10.04 -34.10
N TYR A 839 -23.24 -10.61 -33.04
CA TYR A 839 -22.60 -10.82 -31.75
C TYR A 839 -22.26 -12.30 -31.55
N THR A 840 -21.06 -12.58 -31.04
CA THR A 840 -20.75 -13.90 -30.48
C THR A 840 -21.27 -13.94 -29.04
N ALA A 841 -22.19 -14.85 -28.76
CA ALA A 841 -22.72 -15.06 -27.42
C ALA A 841 -22.13 -16.34 -26.81
N VAL A 842 -21.67 -16.25 -25.56
CA VAL A 842 -21.07 -17.37 -24.82
C VAL A 842 -22.01 -17.80 -23.72
N ILE A 843 -22.48 -19.04 -23.76
CA ILE A 843 -23.30 -19.66 -22.72
C ILE A 843 -22.41 -20.52 -21.84
N LYS A 844 -22.49 -20.36 -20.52
CA LYS A 844 -21.76 -21.18 -19.55
C LYS A 844 -22.71 -21.77 -18.50
N PHE A 845 -22.48 -23.04 -18.18
CA PHE A 845 -22.97 -23.71 -16.98
C PHE A 845 -21.73 -24.09 -16.17
N LYS A 846 -21.60 -23.58 -14.93
CA LYS A 846 -20.41 -23.78 -14.08
C LYS A 846 -20.28 -25.19 -13.50
N GLY A 847 -21.26 -26.08 -13.74
CA GLY A 847 -21.31 -27.39 -13.09
C GLY A 847 -21.94 -27.32 -11.70
N ASN A 848 -22.10 -28.48 -11.07
CA ASN A 848 -22.47 -28.63 -9.66
C ASN A 848 -22.06 -30.03 -9.15
N LYS A 849 -22.48 -30.41 -7.94
CA LYS A 849 -22.20 -31.72 -7.34
C LYS A 849 -22.54 -32.94 -8.22
N ASN A 850 -23.52 -32.81 -9.13
CA ASN A 850 -24.02 -33.94 -9.93
C ASN A 850 -23.61 -33.87 -11.42
N PHE A 851 -23.16 -32.70 -11.91
CA PHE A 851 -23.03 -32.41 -13.33
C PHE A 851 -21.76 -31.61 -13.64
N LYS A 852 -21.00 -32.02 -14.67
CA LYS A 852 -19.79 -31.30 -15.12
C LYS A 852 -20.15 -29.93 -15.71
N ALA A 853 -19.22 -28.98 -15.62
CA ALA A 853 -19.32 -27.68 -16.29
C ALA A 853 -19.34 -27.85 -17.82
N THR A 854 -19.93 -26.90 -18.52
CA THR A 854 -19.95 -26.89 -19.99
C THR A 854 -20.14 -25.47 -20.51
N SER A 855 -19.61 -25.18 -21.70
CA SER A 855 -19.79 -23.90 -22.38
C SER A 855 -20.11 -24.06 -23.86
N LYS A 856 -20.76 -23.06 -24.46
CA LYS A 856 -21.06 -23.04 -25.89
C LYS A 856 -21.09 -21.62 -26.45
N LYS A 857 -20.39 -21.41 -27.57
CA LYS A 857 -20.46 -20.17 -28.37
C LYS A 857 -21.57 -20.29 -29.43
N VAL A 858 -22.31 -19.20 -29.68
CA VAL A 858 -23.37 -19.11 -30.71
C VAL A 858 -23.47 -17.69 -31.24
N LYS A 859 -23.85 -17.52 -32.51
CA LYS A 859 -24.04 -16.19 -33.11
C LYS A 859 -25.46 -15.67 -32.86
N ILE A 860 -25.58 -14.45 -32.36
CA ILE A 860 -26.83 -13.69 -32.22
C ILE A 860 -26.73 -12.44 -33.11
N THR A 861 -27.67 -12.27 -34.04
CA THR A 861 -27.70 -11.13 -34.96
C THR A 861 -28.79 -10.15 -34.55
N VAL A 862 -28.49 -8.85 -34.52
CA VAL A 862 -29.48 -7.78 -34.36
C VAL A 862 -29.61 -7.04 -35.70
N LYS A 863 -30.81 -7.05 -36.29
CA LYS A 863 -31.19 -6.36 -37.53
C LYS A 863 -32.10 -5.17 -37.23
N LYS A 864 -32.27 -4.25 -38.20
CA LYS A 864 -33.20 -3.10 -38.07
C LYS A 864 -34.60 -3.58 -37.64
#